data_AF-A0A7I4YG42-F1
#
_entry.id   AF-A0A7I4YG42-F1
#
_cell.length_a   1.000
_cell.length_b   1.000
_cell.length_c   1.000
_cell.angle_alpha   90.00
_cell.angle_beta   90.00
_cell.angle_gamma   90.00
#
_symmetry.space_group_name_H-M   'P 1'
#
loop_
_entity.id
_entity.type
_entity.pdbx_description
1 polymer ?
#
loop_
_entity_poly.entity_id
_entity_poly.type
_entity_poly.pdbx_seq_one_letter_code
_entity_poly.pdbx_strand_id
1 'polypeptide(L)'
;MHCHRVYSIIAVLCVLAVCDTESGEYGEFEDEFQIDDPPDYSKINISDASWNITLMRYLNFKENDMERNLNSSVCHRLSNRFAPKSTPPFGLCEMENGFGTHNFLVLGNGYAINLGPLVYDAFKDHAKEFNIFSLRGCDTMMQHQRPLCKDNVNYTDILNTLKPDVIFVLENHVLAKKERNETSSMEQDEIFREQSEKLEGLEQVAKKVYILQALPSLNQERYFLTYTVTPIRKIKDRLIKNDDNFARQRIEELGRRCLKCEIIDIKPALVDNKGRYRGYNSKNNLLYIDQWNHFTRFGRDQIRQTYRQTDGQTDRQTDRQTDRQTDRQTKRFIMRYSICIAIIACYVLVAHCRRPPRLRKLIQANRPPPLRTWNKPRDPSRYENFIENDMLRNMNASVCARLSDRFVLGAESPFGFCELKDGDGSHDMLVVGDGLAINLGPVVYDAFKKHARHFDILSLKGCDMLTKHQKGKCKIAVNYMTMLSELKPEVIFVLQSHIVSKRVMPDAAKNIDEDDVFREQLARLTNMEKFAKKVYILQALPTLNRNNYDLIYTHQSIRELKERLVKNDEISTRKRIEELKKRCSKCEIIDIKPALVDSENRYLGYDPLTNLLFIDQWNNFTRSGRDRVRKVFKKLANKFDLS
;
A
#
# COMPACT_ATOMS: atom_id res chain seq x y z
N MET A 1 -75.55 -27.82 -29.98
CA MET A 1 -76.34 -26.58 -30.13
C MET A 1 -75.34 -25.41 -30.21
N HIS A 2 -74.92 -25.07 -31.44
CA HIS A 2 -75.12 -23.74 -32.06
C HIS A 2 -74.46 -22.59 -31.29
N CYS A 3 -73.27 -22.16 -31.73
CA CYS A 3 -73.00 -21.08 -32.72
C CYS A 3 -72.80 -19.75 -31.95
N HIS A 4 -71.64 -19.08 -31.97
CA HIS A 4 -71.03 -18.44 -33.13
C HIS A 4 -69.58 -18.02 -32.85
N ARG A 5 -68.71 -18.12 -33.87
CA ARG A 5 -67.74 -17.13 -34.43
C ARG A 5 -66.98 -16.16 -33.47
N VAL A 6 -65.73 -15.71 -33.65
CA VAL A 6 -64.61 -15.82 -34.63
C VAL A 6 -63.58 -14.73 -34.16
N TYR A 7 -62.27 -14.89 -34.44
CA TYR A 7 -61.13 -13.92 -34.31
C TYR A 7 -60.68 -13.49 -32.89
N SER A 8 -59.47 -13.88 -32.44
CA SER A 8 -58.14 -13.24 -32.63
C SER A 8 -57.83 -12.06 -31.70
N ILE A 9 -56.88 -12.32 -30.79
CA ILE A 9 -55.77 -11.53 -30.24
C ILE A 9 -55.90 -9.98 -30.20
N ILE A 10 -55.53 -9.45 -29.02
CA ILE A 10 -54.83 -8.18 -28.68
C ILE A 10 -55.61 -7.30 -27.68
N ALA A 11 -55.25 -7.52 -26.41
CA ALA A 11 -54.75 -6.55 -25.43
C ALA A 11 -55.61 -5.37 -24.93
N VAL A 12 -55.26 -5.01 -23.69
CA VAL A 12 -55.24 -3.66 -23.09
C VAL A 12 -56.37 -3.33 -22.08
N LEU A 13 -55.92 -3.29 -20.81
CA LEU A 13 -56.24 -2.34 -19.72
C LEU A 13 -57.30 -2.62 -18.64
N CYS A 14 -56.82 -2.39 -17.41
CA CYS A 14 -57.47 -1.80 -16.23
C CYS A 14 -58.26 -2.68 -15.25
N VAL A 15 -57.57 -3.12 -14.17
CA VAL A 15 -58.06 -3.16 -12.77
C VAL A 15 -56.82 -2.95 -11.87
N LEU A 16 -56.46 -1.73 -11.44
CA LEU A 16 -56.91 -1.03 -10.23
C LEU A 16 -57.16 -1.92 -9.00
N ALA A 17 -56.11 -2.14 -8.20
CA ALA A 17 -56.11 -2.13 -6.73
C ALA A 17 -54.70 -2.49 -6.21
N VAL A 18 -53.80 -1.51 -6.17
CA VAL A 18 -52.56 -1.60 -5.37
C VAL A 18 -52.84 -0.85 -4.08
N CYS A 19 -52.81 -1.57 -2.96
CA CYS A 19 -52.76 -0.96 -1.63
C CYS A 19 -51.37 -0.40 -1.38
N ASP A 20 -51.36 0.80 -0.79
CA ASP A 20 -50.22 1.57 -0.33
C ASP A 20 -49.19 0.75 0.46
N THR A 21 -47.94 0.83 0.02
CA THR A 21 -46.82 1.10 0.91
C THR A 21 -45.92 2.12 0.22
N GLU A 22 -45.82 3.31 0.82
CA GLU A 22 -44.84 4.33 0.48
C GLU A 22 -43.43 3.76 0.64
N SER A 23 -42.87 3.22 -0.44
CA SER A 23 -41.44 3.11 -0.62
C SER A 23 -40.93 4.48 -1.04
N GLY A 24 -40.52 5.29 -0.05
CA GLY A 24 -39.80 6.53 -0.32
C GLY A 24 -38.66 6.28 -1.31
N GLU A 25 -38.50 7.22 -2.23
CA GLU A 25 -37.33 7.39 -3.07
C GLU A 25 -36.08 7.22 -2.21
N TYR A 26 -35.41 6.08 -2.34
CA TYR A 26 -34.03 5.95 -1.90
C TYR A 26 -33.21 6.80 -2.86
N GLY A 27 -33.02 8.06 -2.49
CA GLY A 27 -31.99 8.89 -3.09
C GLY A 27 -30.69 8.10 -3.13
N GLU A 28 -30.08 8.07 -4.31
CA GLU A 28 -28.70 7.64 -4.49
C GLU A 28 -27.86 8.36 -3.42
N PHE A 29 -27.31 7.60 -2.47
CA PHE A 29 -26.25 8.13 -1.61
C PHE A 29 -25.03 8.32 -2.52
N GLU A 30 -24.83 9.55 -2.98
CA GLU A 30 -23.54 9.99 -3.52
C GLU A 30 -22.46 9.72 -2.46
N ASP A 31 -21.42 9.00 -2.87
CA ASP A 31 -20.27 8.63 -2.05
C ASP A 31 -19.47 9.90 -1.72
N GLU A 32 -19.85 10.60 -0.64
CA GLU A 32 -19.36 11.96 -0.27
C GLU A 32 -17.91 12.01 0.23
N PHE A 33 -17.10 10.99 -0.02
CA PHE A 33 -15.67 11.00 0.27
C PHE A 33 -14.88 10.99 -1.04
N GLN A 34 -14.70 12.16 -1.64
CA GLN A 34 -13.74 12.34 -2.71
C GLN A 34 -12.35 11.92 -2.21
N ILE A 35 -11.84 10.86 -2.83
CA ILE A 35 -10.43 10.50 -2.83
C ILE A 35 -9.66 11.76 -3.23
N ASP A 36 -8.91 12.38 -2.31
CA ASP A 36 -8.06 13.57 -2.51
C ASP A 36 -7.61 13.72 -3.98
N ASP A 37 -7.98 14.81 -4.66
CA ASP A 37 -7.76 14.91 -6.10
C ASP A 37 -6.30 14.58 -6.49
N PRO A 38 -6.11 13.81 -7.56
CA PRO A 38 -4.78 13.43 -7.96
C PRO A 38 -4.06 14.66 -8.53
N PRO A 39 -2.73 14.78 -8.41
CA PRO A 39 -1.99 15.93 -8.92
C PRO A 39 -2.37 16.26 -10.36
N ASP A 40 -2.74 17.52 -10.60
CA ASP A 40 -3.03 18.05 -11.92
C ASP A 40 -1.71 18.45 -12.59
N TYR A 41 -1.14 17.53 -13.37
CA TYR A 41 0.12 17.75 -14.07
C TYR A 41 0.04 18.88 -15.12
N SER A 42 -1.16 19.31 -15.54
CA SER A 42 -1.29 20.45 -16.45
C SER A 42 -0.96 21.79 -15.79
N LYS A 43 -1.08 21.85 -14.46
CA LYS A 43 -0.84 23.06 -13.64
C LYS A 43 0.51 23.04 -12.92
N ILE A 44 1.30 21.98 -13.09
CA ILE A 44 2.55 21.76 -12.34
C ILE A 44 3.71 21.61 -13.33
N ASN A 45 4.72 22.47 -13.20
CA ASN A 45 5.99 22.23 -13.88
C ASN A 45 6.75 21.10 -13.17
N ILE A 46 6.63 19.88 -13.68
CA ILE A 46 7.27 18.69 -13.11
C ILE A 46 8.80 18.78 -13.05
N SER A 47 9.41 19.67 -13.84
CA SER A 47 10.87 19.89 -13.81
C SER A 47 11.32 20.52 -12.50
N ASP A 48 10.43 21.24 -11.81
CA ASP A 48 10.73 21.86 -10.52
C ASP A 48 10.96 20.83 -9.42
N ALA A 49 10.42 19.62 -9.55
CA ALA A 49 10.72 18.51 -8.63
C ALA A 49 12.22 18.11 -8.62
N SER A 50 13.02 18.59 -9.58
CA SER A 50 14.48 18.42 -9.58
C SER A 50 15.18 19.16 -8.42
N TRP A 51 14.67 20.33 -8.03
CA TRP A 51 15.26 21.21 -7.00
C TRP A 51 14.29 21.48 -5.82
N ASN A 52 12.99 21.49 -6.08
CA ASN A 52 11.94 21.62 -5.08
C ASN A 52 11.61 20.24 -4.46
N ILE A 53 12.31 19.95 -3.35
CA ILE A 53 12.17 18.70 -2.60
C ILE A 53 10.73 18.50 -2.07
N THR A 54 10.05 19.57 -1.69
CA THR A 54 8.68 19.50 -1.17
C THR A 54 7.71 19.05 -2.26
N LEU A 55 7.78 19.67 -3.44
CA LEU A 55 6.97 19.29 -4.60
C LEU A 55 7.25 17.84 -5.01
N MET A 56 8.53 17.46 -5.10
CA MET A 56 8.94 16.09 -5.40
C MET A 56 8.33 15.06 -4.44
N ARG A 57 8.42 15.31 -3.12
CA ARG A 57 7.85 14.42 -2.11
C ARG A 57 6.35 14.35 -2.19
N TYR A 58 5.68 15.50 -2.40
CA TYR A 58 4.24 15.57 -2.55
C TYR A 58 3.75 14.76 -3.76
N LEU A 59 4.36 14.95 -4.93
CA LEU A 59 3.99 14.22 -6.15
C LEU A 59 4.20 12.72 -5.98
N ASN A 60 5.38 12.28 -5.53
CA ASN A 60 5.65 10.87 -5.29
C ASN A 60 4.72 10.24 -4.24
N PHE A 61 4.36 11.00 -3.19
CA PHE A 61 3.41 10.54 -2.19
C PHE A 61 2.00 10.36 -2.78
N LYS A 62 1.51 11.34 -3.54
CA LYS A 62 0.18 11.27 -4.18
C LYS A 62 0.09 10.20 -5.28
N GLU A 63 1.20 9.90 -5.95
CA GLU A 63 1.28 8.84 -6.97
C GLU A 63 1.43 7.43 -6.39
N ASN A 64 1.85 7.28 -5.13
CA ASN A 64 2.00 5.99 -4.47
C ASN A 64 0.65 5.46 -3.92
N ASP A 65 -0.34 5.34 -4.79
CA ASP A 65 -1.67 4.80 -4.48
C ASP A 65 -2.03 3.67 -5.46
N MET A 66 -2.13 2.44 -4.94
CA MET A 66 -2.42 1.26 -5.75
C MET A 66 -3.76 1.38 -6.48
N GLU A 67 -4.81 1.81 -5.77
CA GLU A 67 -6.18 1.81 -6.32
C GLU A 67 -6.27 2.79 -7.50
N ARG A 68 -5.65 3.97 -7.38
CA ARG A 68 -5.56 4.93 -8.48
C ARG A 68 -4.70 4.43 -9.63
N ASN A 69 -3.63 3.70 -9.35
CA ASN A 69 -2.77 3.15 -10.39
C ASN A 69 -3.42 1.97 -11.13
N LEU A 70 -4.33 1.26 -10.49
CA LEU A 70 -5.15 0.19 -11.07
C LEU A 70 -6.57 0.68 -11.43
N ASN A 71 -6.69 1.92 -11.90
CA ASN A 71 -7.98 2.58 -12.08
C ASN A 71 -8.92 1.79 -13.01
N SER A 72 -9.93 1.13 -12.44
CA SER A 72 -10.98 0.43 -13.19
C SER A 72 -12.19 1.31 -13.53
N SER A 73 -12.18 2.61 -13.19
CA SER A 73 -13.26 3.54 -13.58
C SER A 73 -13.35 3.76 -15.09
N VAL A 74 -12.29 3.39 -15.82
CA VAL A 74 -12.24 3.44 -17.28
C VAL A 74 -12.98 2.29 -17.95
N CYS A 75 -13.34 1.25 -17.18
CA CYS A 75 -14.12 0.13 -17.68
C CYS A 75 -15.57 0.55 -17.85
N HIS A 76 -16.14 0.37 -19.04
CA HIS A 76 -17.58 0.47 -19.25
C HIS A 76 -18.33 -0.58 -18.42
N ARG A 77 -17.77 -1.81 -18.34
CA ARG A 77 -18.26 -2.86 -17.46
C ARG A 77 -17.10 -3.63 -16.84
N LEU A 78 -17.13 -3.80 -15.51
CA LEU A 78 -16.19 -4.66 -14.80
C LEU A 78 -16.93 -5.87 -14.24
N SER A 79 -16.43 -7.08 -14.51
CA SER A 79 -17.05 -8.32 -14.05
C SER A 79 -16.02 -9.40 -13.71
N ASN A 80 -16.45 -10.41 -12.96
CA ASN A 80 -15.65 -11.59 -12.63
C ASN A 80 -16.00 -12.81 -13.53
N ARG A 81 -16.58 -12.57 -14.71
CA ARG A 81 -17.16 -13.59 -15.62
C ARG A 81 -16.26 -14.81 -15.83
N PHE A 82 -14.98 -14.60 -16.08
CA PHE A 82 -14.01 -15.68 -16.37
C PHE A 82 -13.12 -16.05 -15.16
N ALA A 83 -13.25 -15.34 -14.06
CA ALA A 83 -12.47 -15.56 -12.85
C ALA A 83 -13.34 -15.30 -11.62
N PRO A 84 -14.20 -16.26 -11.22
CA PRO A 84 -15.25 -16.04 -10.20
C PRO A 84 -14.73 -15.59 -8.83
N LYS A 85 -13.46 -15.89 -8.52
CA LYS A 85 -12.79 -15.52 -7.26
C LYS A 85 -12.11 -14.15 -7.31
N SER A 86 -11.95 -13.57 -8.50
CA SER A 86 -11.36 -12.25 -8.65
C SER A 86 -12.29 -11.17 -8.11
N THR A 87 -11.68 -10.09 -7.60
CA THR A 87 -12.36 -8.92 -7.05
C THR A 87 -11.84 -7.67 -7.74
N PRO A 88 -12.66 -6.61 -7.88
CA PRO A 88 -12.21 -5.33 -8.43
C PRO A 88 -10.88 -4.86 -7.81
N PRO A 89 -9.97 -4.26 -8.61
CA PRO A 89 -10.09 -3.93 -10.02
C PRO A 89 -9.78 -5.09 -10.99
N PHE A 90 -9.60 -6.31 -10.49
CA PHE A 90 -9.24 -7.49 -11.29
C PHE A 90 -10.47 -8.23 -11.83
N GLY A 91 -10.28 -8.99 -12.90
CA GLY A 91 -11.34 -9.66 -13.64
C GLY A 91 -11.37 -9.22 -15.11
N LEU A 92 -12.56 -9.23 -15.69
CA LEU A 92 -12.83 -8.77 -17.05
C LEU A 92 -13.34 -7.33 -17.02
N CYS A 93 -12.53 -6.42 -17.54
CA CYS A 93 -12.86 -5.03 -17.81
C CYS A 93 -13.16 -4.87 -19.29
N GLU A 94 -14.39 -4.49 -19.61
CA GLU A 94 -14.87 -4.24 -20.96
C GLU A 94 -14.86 -2.73 -21.16
N MET A 95 -14.12 -2.25 -22.16
CA MET A 95 -14.05 -0.83 -22.50
C MET A 95 -15.23 -0.44 -23.38
N GLU A 96 -15.42 0.86 -23.63
CA GLU A 96 -16.40 1.32 -24.60
C GLU A 96 -16.07 0.80 -26.01
N ASN A 97 -17.10 0.32 -26.71
CA ASN A 97 -16.99 -0.16 -28.08
C ASN A 97 -16.56 0.97 -29.01
N GLY A 98 -15.69 0.64 -29.96
CA GLY A 98 -15.23 1.57 -30.99
C GLY A 98 -15.89 1.29 -32.35
N PHE A 99 -15.50 2.10 -33.33
CA PHE A 99 -15.94 1.96 -34.74
C PHE A 99 -14.99 1.12 -35.59
N GLY A 100 -13.98 0.51 -34.97
CA GLY A 100 -13.01 -0.33 -35.65
C GLY A 100 -13.59 -1.70 -36.04
N THR A 101 -12.71 -2.55 -36.57
CA THR A 101 -13.10 -3.86 -37.13
C THR A 101 -12.55 -5.07 -36.37
N HIS A 102 -11.66 -4.84 -35.39
CA HIS A 102 -10.96 -5.92 -34.70
C HIS A 102 -11.38 -6.04 -33.23
N ASN A 103 -11.48 -7.27 -32.74
CA ASN A 103 -11.66 -7.54 -31.31
C ASN A 103 -10.31 -7.58 -30.60
N PHE A 104 -10.14 -6.77 -29.56
CA PHE A 104 -8.90 -6.68 -28.78
C PHE A 104 -9.06 -7.36 -27.42
N LEU A 105 -8.00 -8.03 -26.99
CA LEU A 105 -7.88 -8.60 -25.65
C LEU A 105 -6.51 -8.31 -25.04
N VAL A 106 -6.49 -7.58 -23.93
CA VAL A 106 -5.31 -7.45 -23.07
C VAL A 106 -5.40 -8.54 -22.00
N LEU A 107 -4.40 -9.41 -21.93
CA LEU A 107 -4.23 -10.47 -20.93
C LEU A 107 -3.06 -10.13 -20.01
N GLY A 108 -3.20 -10.36 -18.71
CA GLY A 108 -2.06 -10.33 -17.81
C GLY A 108 -2.42 -10.17 -16.35
N ASN A 109 -1.54 -9.49 -15.61
CA ASN A 109 -1.69 -9.25 -14.18
C ASN A 109 -2.06 -7.80 -13.85
N GLY A 110 -1.58 -7.26 -12.74
CA GLY A 110 -1.74 -5.84 -12.44
C GLY A 110 -1.26 -4.93 -13.58
N TYR A 111 -0.31 -5.38 -14.41
CA TYR A 111 0.12 -4.63 -15.59
C TYR A 111 -0.95 -4.54 -16.67
N ALA A 112 -1.82 -5.54 -16.81
CA ALA A 112 -2.92 -5.50 -17.78
C ALA A 112 -3.93 -4.40 -17.45
N ILE A 113 -4.38 -4.28 -16.20
CA ILE A 113 -5.31 -3.20 -15.81
C ILE A 113 -4.61 -1.84 -15.68
N ASN A 114 -3.32 -1.81 -15.35
CA ASN A 114 -2.53 -0.58 -15.23
C ASN A 114 -2.15 0.03 -16.59
N LEU A 115 -1.78 -0.79 -17.58
CA LEU A 115 -1.28 -0.38 -18.89
C LEU A 115 -2.30 -0.56 -20.02
N GLY A 116 -3.29 -1.44 -19.85
CA GLY A 116 -4.36 -1.68 -20.82
C GLY A 116 -5.07 -0.40 -21.29
N PRO A 117 -5.36 0.59 -20.42
CA PRO A 117 -5.92 1.86 -20.87
C PRO A 117 -5.02 2.65 -21.82
N LEU A 118 -3.68 2.57 -21.69
CA LEU A 118 -2.77 3.19 -22.66
C LEU A 118 -2.83 2.50 -24.02
N VAL A 119 -3.02 1.17 -24.03
CA VAL A 119 -3.22 0.41 -25.26
C VAL A 119 -4.57 0.76 -25.87
N TYR A 120 -5.64 0.84 -25.07
CA TYR A 120 -6.94 1.31 -25.55
C TYR A 120 -6.84 2.70 -26.20
N ASP A 121 -6.24 3.66 -25.52
CA ASP A 121 -6.06 5.03 -26.05
C ASP A 121 -5.29 5.07 -27.38
N ALA A 122 -4.34 4.15 -27.56
CA ALA A 122 -3.53 4.07 -28.78
C ALA A 122 -4.25 3.33 -29.92
N PHE A 123 -5.07 2.31 -29.62
CA PHE A 123 -5.62 1.38 -30.62
C PHE A 123 -7.16 1.45 -30.77
N LYS A 124 -7.85 2.32 -30.03
CA LYS A 124 -9.33 2.40 -30.01
C LYS A 124 -9.96 2.61 -31.39
N ASP A 125 -9.27 3.28 -32.31
CA ASP A 125 -9.77 3.53 -33.66
C ASP A 125 -9.81 2.25 -34.52
N HIS A 126 -9.02 1.24 -34.15
CA HIS A 126 -9.01 -0.09 -34.76
C HIS A 126 -9.94 -1.08 -34.05
N ALA A 127 -10.38 -0.76 -32.83
CA ALA A 127 -11.14 -1.66 -31.97
C ALA A 127 -12.65 -1.59 -32.23
N LYS A 128 -13.25 -2.77 -32.47
CA LYS A 128 -14.70 -2.97 -32.38
C LYS A 128 -15.10 -3.20 -30.93
N GLU A 129 -14.44 -4.17 -30.29
CA GLU A 129 -14.56 -4.50 -28.87
C GLU A 129 -13.15 -4.49 -28.27
N PHE A 130 -13.02 -3.98 -27.05
CA PHE A 130 -11.74 -3.95 -26.35
C PHE A 130 -11.89 -4.43 -24.92
N ASN A 131 -11.24 -5.55 -24.61
CA ASN A 131 -11.37 -6.23 -23.34
C ASN A 131 -10.02 -6.30 -22.62
N ILE A 132 -10.00 -6.07 -21.32
CA ILE A 132 -8.83 -6.24 -20.46
C ILE A 132 -9.18 -7.31 -19.43
N PHE A 133 -8.48 -8.44 -19.49
CA PHE A 133 -8.56 -9.49 -18.49
C PHE A 133 -7.30 -9.49 -17.63
N SER A 134 -7.48 -9.26 -16.34
CA SER A 134 -6.38 -9.16 -15.37
C SER A 134 -6.58 -10.06 -14.16
N LEU A 135 -5.50 -10.69 -13.71
CA LEU A 135 -5.46 -11.51 -12.50
C LEU A 135 -4.47 -10.96 -11.48
N ARG A 136 -4.86 -10.95 -10.21
CA ARG A 136 -3.99 -10.46 -9.14
C ARG A 136 -2.84 -11.43 -8.90
N GLY A 137 -1.62 -11.02 -9.25
CA GLY A 137 -0.38 -11.75 -8.94
C GLY A 137 -0.17 -13.05 -9.73
N CYS A 138 -0.85 -13.23 -10.86
CA CYS A 138 -0.72 -14.42 -11.73
C CYS A 138 -0.06 -14.06 -13.07
N ASP A 139 0.85 -14.87 -13.58
CA ASP A 139 1.41 -14.69 -14.93
C ASP A 139 0.55 -15.46 -15.94
N THR A 140 -0.27 -14.81 -16.78
CA THR A 140 -1.24 -15.52 -17.64
C THR A 140 -0.59 -16.40 -18.71
N MET A 141 0.71 -16.20 -18.96
CA MET A 141 1.54 -17.07 -19.79
C MET A 141 2.00 -18.38 -19.11
N MET A 142 1.59 -18.62 -17.86
CA MET A 142 1.92 -19.82 -17.09
C MET A 142 0.64 -20.56 -16.66
N GLN A 143 0.66 -21.89 -16.56
CA GLN A 143 -0.45 -22.71 -16.06
C GLN A 143 -0.19 -23.20 -14.62
N HIS A 144 1.05 -23.56 -14.29
CA HIS A 144 1.45 -24.13 -13.02
C HIS A 144 2.14 -23.09 -12.13
N GLN A 145 1.32 -22.34 -11.39
CA GLN A 145 1.79 -21.18 -10.63
C GLN A 145 1.53 -21.26 -9.13
N ARG A 146 1.18 -22.43 -8.59
CA ARG A 146 0.92 -22.56 -7.16
C ARG A 146 2.24 -22.40 -6.38
N PRO A 147 2.25 -21.64 -5.27
CA PRO A 147 1.10 -21.05 -4.57
C PRO A 147 0.73 -19.61 -4.98
N LEU A 148 1.43 -18.99 -5.94
CA LEU A 148 1.25 -17.58 -6.34
C LEU A 148 -0.16 -17.31 -6.89
N CYS A 149 -0.59 -18.10 -7.87
CA CYS A 149 -1.94 -17.99 -8.45
C CYS A 149 -2.87 -19.06 -7.87
N LYS A 150 -3.93 -18.63 -7.19
CA LYS A 150 -4.97 -19.52 -6.62
C LYS A 150 -6.23 -19.64 -7.49
N ASP A 151 -6.30 -18.83 -8.54
CA ASP A 151 -7.44 -18.79 -9.46
C ASP A 151 -7.22 -19.82 -10.57
N ASN A 152 -8.25 -20.66 -10.78
CA ASN A 152 -8.25 -21.62 -11.87
C ASN A 152 -9.06 -21.03 -13.01
N VAL A 153 -8.37 -20.49 -14.01
CA VAL A 153 -8.99 -19.76 -15.13
C VAL A 153 -8.94 -20.62 -16.39
N ASN A 154 -10.10 -20.80 -17.03
CA ASN A 154 -10.19 -21.49 -18.30
C ASN A 154 -9.95 -20.49 -19.45
N TYR A 155 -8.70 -20.31 -19.83
CA TYR A 155 -8.34 -19.38 -20.91
C TYR A 155 -8.92 -19.77 -22.28
N THR A 156 -9.16 -21.07 -22.52
CA THR A 156 -9.81 -21.52 -23.75
C THR A 156 -11.23 -20.96 -23.85
N ASP A 157 -11.95 -20.88 -22.73
CA ASP A 157 -13.28 -20.28 -22.68
C ASP A 157 -13.24 -18.76 -22.97
N ILE A 158 -12.24 -18.05 -22.43
CA ILE A 158 -12.01 -16.63 -22.72
C ILE A 158 -11.81 -16.41 -24.22
N LEU A 159 -10.90 -17.17 -24.83
CA LEU A 159 -10.57 -17.04 -26.25
C LEU A 159 -11.75 -17.41 -27.16
N ASN A 160 -12.49 -18.47 -26.84
CA ASN A 160 -13.65 -18.90 -27.62
C ASN A 160 -14.83 -17.93 -27.52
N THR A 161 -14.98 -17.30 -26.35
CA THR A 161 -16.07 -16.36 -26.10
C THR A 161 -15.78 -14.99 -26.71
N LEU A 162 -14.60 -14.43 -26.45
CA LEU A 162 -14.24 -13.07 -26.89
C LEU A 162 -13.73 -13.02 -28.33
N LYS A 163 -13.23 -14.15 -28.86
CA LYS A 163 -12.70 -14.28 -30.22
C LYS A 163 -11.79 -13.09 -30.63
N PRO A 164 -10.72 -12.82 -29.87
CA PRO A 164 -9.87 -11.67 -30.15
C PRO A 164 -9.08 -11.85 -31.45
N ASP A 165 -9.05 -10.80 -32.26
CA ASP A 165 -8.17 -10.67 -33.42
C ASP A 165 -6.76 -10.24 -33.01
N VAL A 166 -6.67 -9.39 -31.99
CA VAL A 166 -5.40 -8.84 -31.49
C VAL A 166 -5.31 -9.06 -29.99
N ILE A 167 -4.20 -9.67 -29.54
CA ILE A 167 -3.95 -9.95 -28.13
C ILE A 167 -2.73 -9.18 -27.65
N PHE A 168 -2.81 -8.52 -26.48
CA PHE A 168 -1.67 -7.96 -25.77
C PHE A 168 -1.44 -8.75 -24.49
N VAL A 169 -0.24 -9.29 -24.29
CA VAL A 169 0.20 -9.92 -23.04
C VAL A 169 0.98 -8.88 -22.24
N LEU A 170 0.33 -8.28 -21.23
CA LEU A 170 0.88 -7.22 -20.38
C LEU A 170 1.06 -7.73 -18.95
N GLU A 171 2.27 -8.20 -18.66
CA GLU A 171 2.64 -8.81 -17.38
C GLU A 171 3.98 -8.27 -16.88
N ASN A 172 4.17 -8.30 -15.56
CA ASN A 172 5.46 -8.02 -14.94
C ASN A 172 6.38 -9.26 -14.82
N HIS A 173 5.94 -10.41 -15.36
CA HIS A 173 6.70 -11.64 -15.59
C HIS A 173 7.37 -12.21 -14.33
N VAL A 174 6.62 -12.35 -13.23
CA VAL A 174 7.17 -12.76 -11.93
C VAL A 174 7.87 -14.11 -12.00
N LEU A 175 7.23 -15.11 -12.62
CA LEU A 175 7.77 -16.46 -12.74
C LEU A 175 8.85 -16.56 -13.81
N ALA A 176 8.67 -15.84 -14.92
CA ALA A 176 9.64 -15.86 -16.01
C ALA A 176 10.99 -15.22 -15.64
N LYS A 177 11.11 -14.57 -14.49
CA LYS A 177 12.40 -14.07 -13.95
C LYS A 177 13.24 -15.13 -13.25
N LYS A 178 12.67 -16.30 -12.92
CA LYS A 178 13.39 -17.37 -12.23
C LYS A 178 14.63 -17.80 -13.01
N GLU A 179 15.74 -17.99 -12.30
CA GLU A 179 17.01 -18.39 -12.89
C GLU A 179 16.89 -19.69 -13.71
N ARG A 180 17.67 -19.77 -14.78
CA ARG A 180 17.79 -20.98 -15.60
C ARG A 180 19.23 -21.48 -15.57
N ASN A 181 19.41 -22.77 -15.82
CA ASN A 181 20.74 -23.29 -16.09
C ASN A 181 21.19 -22.80 -17.48
N GLU A 182 22.22 -21.97 -17.53
CA GLU A 182 22.73 -21.40 -18.78
C GLU A 182 23.40 -22.44 -19.68
N THR A 183 23.85 -23.57 -19.12
CA THR A 183 24.44 -24.68 -19.89
C THR A 183 23.40 -25.52 -20.63
N SER A 184 22.14 -25.49 -20.19
CA SER A 184 21.03 -26.17 -20.87
C SER A 184 20.47 -25.32 -22.01
N SER A 185 19.99 -26.00 -23.06
CA SER A 185 19.31 -25.32 -24.17
C SER A 185 17.98 -24.73 -23.72
N MET A 186 17.46 -23.75 -24.47
CA MET A 186 16.16 -23.14 -24.13
C MET A 186 15.00 -24.17 -24.12
N GLU A 187 15.08 -25.23 -24.93
CA GLU A 187 14.05 -26.29 -24.95
C GLU A 187 13.93 -27.07 -23.64
N GLN A 188 15.01 -27.09 -22.85
CA GLN A 188 15.05 -27.76 -21.55
C GLN A 188 14.52 -26.85 -20.43
N ASP A 189 14.31 -25.56 -20.70
CA ASP A 189 13.77 -24.60 -19.75
C ASP A 189 12.26 -24.81 -19.60
N GLU A 190 11.83 -25.31 -18.43
CA GLU A 190 10.44 -25.67 -18.16
C GLU A 190 9.49 -24.47 -18.29
N ILE A 191 9.94 -23.29 -17.85
CA ILE A 191 9.15 -22.06 -17.91
C ILE A 191 8.94 -21.65 -19.37
N PHE A 192 10.01 -21.66 -20.16
CA PHE A 192 9.94 -21.34 -21.58
C PHE A 192 9.01 -22.30 -22.33
N ARG A 193 9.09 -23.61 -22.05
CA ARG A 193 8.22 -24.61 -22.69
C ARG A 193 6.74 -24.32 -22.40
N GLU A 194 6.41 -24.03 -21.15
CA GLU A 194 5.05 -23.70 -20.74
C GLU A 194 4.56 -22.38 -21.37
N GLN A 195 5.41 -21.34 -21.41
CA GLN A 195 5.10 -20.10 -22.12
C GLN A 195 4.90 -20.32 -23.62
N SER A 196 5.70 -21.19 -24.23
CA SER A 196 5.60 -21.54 -25.65
C SER A 196 4.29 -22.26 -25.97
N GLU A 197 3.93 -23.29 -25.19
CA GLU A 197 2.64 -23.99 -25.31
C GLU A 197 1.46 -23.03 -25.18
N LYS A 198 1.55 -22.10 -24.22
CA LYS A 198 0.51 -21.08 -24.04
C LYS A 198 0.42 -20.13 -25.23
N LEU A 199 1.56 -19.69 -25.75
CA LEU A 199 1.63 -18.77 -26.88
C LEU A 199 1.08 -19.40 -28.17
N GLU A 200 1.33 -20.68 -28.40
CA GLU A 200 0.77 -21.43 -29.53
C GLU A 200 -0.76 -21.38 -29.54
N GLY A 201 -1.40 -21.50 -28.36
CA GLY A 201 -2.85 -21.37 -28.22
C GLY A 201 -3.36 -19.96 -28.57
N LEU A 202 -2.61 -18.92 -28.19
CA LEU A 202 -2.94 -17.53 -28.57
C LEU A 202 -2.76 -17.30 -30.08
N GLU A 203 -1.69 -17.83 -30.66
CA GLU A 203 -1.36 -17.69 -32.09
C GLU A 203 -2.39 -18.38 -32.99
N GLN A 204 -3.04 -19.45 -32.53
CA GLN A 204 -4.11 -20.11 -33.28
C GLN A 204 -5.37 -19.25 -33.43
N VAL A 205 -5.68 -18.43 -32.42
CA VAL A 205 -6.92 -17.63 -32.39
C VAL A 205 -6.68 -16.23 -32.96
N ALA A 206 -5.60 -15.57 -32.53
CA ALA A 206 -5.33 -14.19 -32.90
C ALA A 206 -4.67 -14.06 -34.27
N LYS A 207 -4.90 -12.92 -34.92
CA LYS A 207 -4.16 -12.46 -36.11
C LYS A 207 -2.81 -11.85 -35.72
N LYS A 208 -2.72 -11.22 -34.54
CA LYS A 208 -1.51 -10.59 -34.00
C LYS A 208 -1.44 -10.72 -32.48
N VAL A 209 -0.25 -10.96 -31.95
CA VAL A 209 0.01 -11.03 -30.49
C VAL A 209 1.15 -10.09 -30.12
N TYR A 210 0.93 -9.18 -29.19
CA TYR A 210 1.98 -8.33 -28.62
C TYR A 210 2.38 -8.86 -27.26
N ILE A 211 3.68 -8.96 -26.99
CA ILE A 211 4.20 -9.42 -25.70
C ILE A 211 5.03 -8.30 -25.08
N LEU A 212 4.63 -7.83 -23.91
CA LEU A 212 5.41 -6.85 -23.16
C LEU A 212 6.73 -7.49 -22.70
N GLN A 213 7.84 -6.84 -22.99
CA GLN A 213 9.16 -7.28 -22.54
C GLN A 213 9.34 -7.05 -21.03
N ALA A 214 10.10 -7.93 -20.38
CA ALA A 214 10.31 -7.87 -18.93
C ALA A 214 11.12 -6.63 -18.51
N LEU A 215 10.70 -6.07 -17.37
CA LEU A 215 11.39 -5.00 -16.63
C LEU A 215 11.97 -5.51 -15.32
N PRO A 216 13.08 -4.91 -14.85
CA PRO A 216 13.60 -5.17 -13.52
C PRO A 216 12.56 -4.94 -12.41
N SER A 217 12.51 -5.82 -11.42
CA SER A 217 11.58 -5.70 -10.29
C SER A 217 11.99 -4.64 -9.29
N LEU A 218 11.00 -3.98 -8.69
CA LEU A 218 11.20 -3.20 -7.48
C LEU A 218 11.76 -4.06 -6.33
N ASN A 219 12.74 -3.51 -5.62
CA ASN A 219 13.16 -4.02 -4.33
C ASN A 219 12.26 -3.45 -3.22
N GLN A 220 11.19 -4.18 -2.90
CA GLN A 220 10.20 -3.77 -1.88
C GLN A 220 10.84 -3.45 -0.53
N GLU A 221 11.82 -4.24 -0.07
CA GLU A 221 12.55 -4.01 1.18
C GLU A 221 13.33 -2.70 1.19
N ARG A 222 13.62 -2.13 0.02
CA ARG A 222 14.35 -0.87 -0.14
C ARG A 222 13.46 0.29 -0.55
N TYR A 223 12.16 0.07 -0.73
CA TYR A 223 11.23 1.13 -1.14
C TYR A 223 11.19 2.27 -0.10
N PHE A 224 11.38 1.96 1.19
CA PHE A 224 11.46 2.97 2.27
C PHE A 224 12.54 4.04 2.02
N LEU A 225 13.57 3.73 1.20
CA LEU A 225 14.61 4.70 0.82
C LEU A 225 14.04 5.89 0.06
N THR A 226 12.92 5.74 -0.66
CA THR A 226 12.25 6.85 -1.38
C THR A 226 11.79 7.95 -0.42
N TYR A 227 11.52 7.60 0.85
CA TYR A 227 11.09 8.54 1.89
C TYR A 227 12.27 9.05 2.73
N THR A 228 13.29 8.22 2.97
CA THR A 228 14.41 8.55 3.87
C THR A 228 15.59 9.21 3.16
N VAL A 229 15.81 8.93 1.87
CA VAL A 229 16.91 9.48 1.09
C VAL A 229 16.41 10.61 0.21
N THR A 230 17.03 11.79 0.30
CA THR A 230 16.57 12.97 -0.44
C THR A 230 17.73 13.76 -1.07
N PRO A 231 17.62 14.14 -2.35
CA PRO A 231 16.57 13.74 -3.32
C PRO A 231 16.70 12.26 -3.76
N ILE A 232 15.64 11.67 -4.34
CA ILE A 232 15.55 10.24 -4.72
C ILE A 232 16.74 9.78 -5.56
N ARG A 233 17.30 10.62 -6.44
CA ARG A 233 18.51 10.30 -7.22
C ARG A 233 19.72 9.84 -6.40
N LYS A 234 19.81 10.20 -5.12
CA LYS A 234 20.88 9.73 -4.21
C LYS A 234 20.75 8.24 -3.87
N ILE A 235 19.58 7.63 -4.05
CA ILE A 235 19.37 6.19 -3.86
C ILE A 235 20.12 5.38 -4.92
N LYS A 236 20.41 5.98 -6.07
CA LYS A 236 21.04 5.32 -7.22
C LYS A 236 20.17 4.14 -7.68
N ASP A 237 20.76 2.96 -7.82
CA ASP A 237 20.17 1.72 -8.36
C ASP A 237 19.59 0.82 -7.28
N ARG A 238 19.68 1.22 -6.01
CA ARG A 238 19.29 0.40 -4.87
C ARG A 238 17.80 0.09 -4.80
N LEU A 239 16.94 0.78 -5.55
CA LEU A 239 15.49 0.52 -5.59
C LEU A 239 15.12 -0.70 -6.43
N ILE A 240 16.03 -1.26 -7.23
CA ILE A 240 15.70 -2.25 -8.25
C ILE A 240 16.56 -3.50 -8.07
N LYS A 241 15.99 -4.69 -8.33
CA LYS A 241 16.68 -5.99 -8.18
C LYS A 241 17.50 -6.44 -9.39
N ASN A 242 17.28 -5.84 -10.56
CA ASN A 242 17.94 -6.21 -11.83
C ASN A 242 17.83 -7.71 -12.16
N ASP A 243 16.63 -8.27 -11.99
CA ASP A 243 16.29 -9.69 -12.10
C ASP A 243 15.62 -10.06 -13.44
N ASP A 244 15.65 -9.16 -14.43
CA ASP A 244 14.92 -9.31 -15.70
C ASP A 244 15.66 -10.15 -16.76
N ASN A 245 16.95 -10.44 -16.58
CA ASN A 245 17.79 -11.08 -17.62
C ASN A 245 17.16 -12.36 -18.20
N PHE A 246 16.80 -13.32 -17.35
CA PHE A 246 16.24 -14.59 -17.81
C PHE A 246 14.86 -14.44 -18.43
N ALA A 247 14.01 -13.57 -17.89
CA ALA A 247 12.70 -13.28 -18.48
C ALA A 247 12.86 -12.69 -19.87
N ARG A 248 13.80 -11.75 -20.04
CA ARG A 248 14.08 -11.13 -21.34
C ARG A 248 14.58 -12.13 -22.37
N GLN A 249 15.47 -13.05 -21.98
CA GLN A 249 15.92 -14.13 -22.86
C GLN A 249 14.77 -15.03 -23.31
N ARG A 250 13.88 -15.44 -22.39
CA ARG A 250 12.71 -16.28 -22.71
C ARG A 250 11.76 -15.56 -23.66
N ILE A 251 11.40 -14.31 -23.36
CA ILE A 251 10.48 -13.51 -24.18
C ILE A 251 11.06 -13.22 -25.57
N GLU A 252 12.36 -12.95 -25.66
CA GLU A 252 13.05 -12.76 -26.95
C GLU A 252 12.94 -14.02 -27.82
N GLU A 253 13.19 -15.19 -27.23
CA GLU A 253 13.10 -16.46 -27.95
C GLU A 253 11.65 -16.81 -28.33
N LEU A 254 10.66 -16.48 -27.50
CA LEU A 254 9.24 -16.60 -27.84
C LEU A 254 8.89 -15.74 -29.06
N GLY A 255 9.30 -14.46 -29.05
CA GLY A 255 9.08 -13.55 -30.17
C GLY A 255 9.80 -14.00 -31.46
N ARG A 256 10.99 -14.60 -31.34
CA ARG A 256 11.72 -15.15 -32.49
C ARG A 256 11.00 -16.32 -33.15
N ARG A 257 10.29 -17.15 -32.38
CA ARG A 257 9.62 -18.36 -32.85
C ARG A 257 8.19 -18.13 -33.33
N CYS A 258 7.48 -17.20 -32.71
CA CYS A 258 6.11 -16.90 -33.06
C CYS A 258 6.02 -16.09 -34.36
N LEU A 259 5.14 -16.50 -35.27
CA LEU A 259 5.01 -15.87 -36.59
C LEU A 259 4.10 -14.64 -36.56
N LYS A 260 3.16 -14.60 -35.61
CA LYS A 260 2.21 -13.52 -35.42
C LYS A 260 2.56 -12.58 -34.26
N CYS A 261 3.73 -12.74 -33.65
CA CYS A 261 4.09 -12.00 -32.45
C CYS A 261 4.96 -10.77 -32.69
N GLU A 262 4.86 -9.80 -31.79
CA GLU A 262 5.74 -8.66 -31.71
C GLU A 262 6.05 -8.34 -30.24
N ILE A 263 7.32 -8.05 -29.94
CA ILE A 263 7.76 -7.70 -28.59
C ILE A 263 7.68 -6.18 -28.43
N ILE A 264 6.98 -5.73 -27.38
CA ILE A 264 6.95 -4.32 -26.98
C ILE A 264 7.95 -4.13 -25.84
N ASP A 265 9.02 -3.38 -26.06
CA ASP A 265 9.99 -3.05 -25.02
C ASP A 265 9.90 -1.59 -24.59
N ILE A 266 9.36 -1.37 -23.39
CA ILE A 266 9.20 -0.04 -22.79
C ILE A 266 10.43 0.39 -21.98
N LYS A 267 11.39 -0.51 -21.71
CA LYS A 267 12.61 -0.20 -20.92
C LYS A 267 13.39 1.01 -21.48
N PRO A 268 13.59 1.17 -22.79
CA PRO A 268 14.34 2.29 -23.35
C PRO A 268 13.73 3.68 -23.03
N ALA A 269 12.42 3.77 -22.82
CA ALA A 269 11.76 5.03 -22.44
C ALA A 269 11.98 5.41 -20.97
N LEU A 270 12.50 4.49 -20.15
CA LEU A 270 12.56 4.61 -18.68
C LEU A 270 13.99 4.67 -18.13
N VAL A 271 15.01 4.59 -18.99
CA VAL A 271 16.41 4.57 -18.56
C VAL A 271 16.99 5.98 -18.40
N ASP A 272 18.01 6.12 -17.54
CA ASP A 272 18.81 7.34 -17.49
C ASP A 272 19.73 7.48 -18.72
N ASN A 273 20.46 8.60 -18.80
CA ASN A 273 21.42 8.86 -19.88
C ASN A 273 22.58 7.84 -19.98
N LYS A 274 22.71 6.93 -19.00
CA LYS A 274 23.67 5.82 -19.02
C LYS A 274 22.97 4.47 -19.28
N GLY A 275 21.72 4.47 -19.73
CA GLY A 275 20.96 3.25 -20.02
C GLY A 275 20.50 2.49 -18.77
N ARG A 276 20.53 3.08 -17.58
CA ARG A 276 20.17 2.39 -16.33
C ARG A 276 18.72 2.64 -15.96
N TYR A 277 17.97 1.56 -15.76
CA TYR A 277 16.62 1.60 -15.20
C TYR A 277 16.71 1.68 -13.67
N ARG A 278 16.02 2.65 -13.07
CA ARG A 278 16.12 2.95 -11.63
C ARG A 278 14.78 2.92 -10.90
N GLY A 279 13.68 2.73 -11.63
CA GLY A 279 12.32 2.90 -11.11
C GLY A 279 11.89 4.36 -10.90
N TYR A 280 12.75 5.33 -11.23
CA TYR A 280 12.45 6.76 -11.18
C TYR A 280 13.25 7.53 -12.23
N ASN A 281 12.77 8.74 -12.54
CA ASN A 281 13.46 9.68 -13.40
C ASN A 281 14.54 10.43 -12.62
N SER A 282 15.80 10.26 -13.02
CA SER A 282 16.96 10.85 -12.32
C SER A 282 17.06 12.37 -12.42
N LYS A 283 16.34 13.00 -13.37
CA LYS A 283 16.35 14.46 -13.57
C LYS A 283 15.39 15.15 -12.60
N ASN A 284 14.16 14.68 -12.52
CA ASN A 284 13.11 15.32 -11.70
C ASN A 284 12.73 14.54 -10.42
N ASN A 285 13.38 13.40 -10.15
CA ASN A 285 13.16 12.56 -8.96
C ASN A 285 11.74 11.98 -8.83
N LEU A 286 10.97 11.89 -9.92
CA LEU A 286 9.64 11.30 -9.90
C LEU A 286 9.71 9.80 -10.17
N LEU A 287 8.99 9.01 -9.37
CA LEU A 287 8.90 7.56 -9.47
C LEU A 287 8.07 7.16 -10.69
N TYR A 288 8.57 6.19 -11.45
CA TYR A 288 7.80 5.56 -12.53
C TYR A 288 6.83 4.51 -11.98
N ILE A 289 7.18 3.92 -10.82
CA ILE A 289 6.46 2.81 -10.21
C ILE A 289 6.11 3.09 -8.74
N ASP A 290 4.97 2.57 -8.30
CA ASP A 290 4.56 2.60 -6.91
C ASP A 290 5.23 1.48 -6.09
N GLN A 291 4.94 1.44 -4.78
CA GLN A 291 5.51 0.43 -3.87
C GLN A 291 5.09 -1.01 -4.17
N TRP A 292 4.06 -1.20 -5.00
CA TRP A 292 3.57 -2.49 -5.45
C TRP A 292 4.03 -2.83 -6.87
N ASN A 293 4.99 -2.06 -7.41
CA ASN A 293 5.63 -2.26 -8.70
C ASN A 293 4.72 -1.97 -9.92
N HIS A 294 3.59 -1.26 -9.75
CA HIS A 294 2.74 -0.79 -10.86
C HIS A 294 3.16 0.60 -11.32
N PHE A 295 2.87 0.97 -12.57
CA PHE A 295 3.23 2.30 -13.06
C PHE A 295 2.35 3.39 -12.46
N THR A 296 3.00 4.46 -11.99
CA THR A 296 2.36 5.74 -11.63
C THR A 296 1.82 6.44 -12.88
N ARG A 297 1.00 7.48 -12.73
CA ARG A 297 0.56 8.27 -13.90
C ARG A 297 1.75 8.87 -14.64
N PHE A 298 2.72 9.41 -13.90
CA PHE A 298 3.97 9.91 -14.46
C PHE A 298 4.74 8.82 -15.23
N GLY A 299 4.83 7.60 -14.70
CA GLY A 299 5.46 6.48 -15.38
C GLY A 299 4.73 6.07 -16.67
N ARG A 300 3.40 6.02 -16.64
CA ARG A 300 2.55 5.76 -17.81
C ARG A 300 2.71 6.82 -18.88
N ASP A 301 2.80 8.09 -18.49
CA ASP A 301 3.03 9.19 -19.43
C ASP A 301 4.36 9.05 -20.19
N GLN A 302 5.42 8.57 -19.54
CA GLN A 302 6.74 8.38 -20.18
C GLN A 302 6.71 7.29 -21.26
N ILE A 303 5.91 6.24 -21.08
CA ILE A 303 5.85 5.10 -22.01
C ILE A 303 4.70 5.20 -23.02
N ARG A 304 3.81 6.19 -22.88
CA ARG A 304 2.66 6.39 -23.78
C ARG A 304 3.08 6.44 -25.25
N GLN A 305 4.20 7.09 -25.54
CA GLN A 305 4.67 7.23 -26.92
C GLN A 305 5.12 5.90 -27.53
N THR A 306 5.60 4.95 -26.73
CA THR A 306 5.97 3.61 -27.21
C THR A 306 4.75 2.88 -27.78
N TYR A 307 3.61 2.91 -27.09
CA TYR A 307 2.38 2.27 -27.58
C TYR A 307 1.80 2.95 -28.83
N ARG A 308 1.85 4.29 -28.91
CA ARG A 308 1.44 5.03 -30.12
C ARG A 308 2.32 4.72 -31.33
N GLN A 309 3.62 4.49 -31.11
CA GLN A 309 4.52 4.09 -32.19
C GLN A 309 4.23 2.67 -32.68
N THR A 310 3.88 1.76 -31.77
CA THR A 310 3.46 0.39 -32.13
C THR A 310 2.20 0.41 -33.01
N ASP A 311 1.23 1.26 -32.69
CA ASP A 311 0.01 1.44 -33.49
C ASP A 311 0.35 1.88 -34.93
N GLY A 312 1.08 2.99 -35.11
CA GLY A 312 1.46 3.47 -36.44
C GLY A 312 2.38 2.55 -37.26
N GLN A 313 3.04 1.57 -36.64
CA GLN A 313 3.76 0.51 -37.34
C GLN A 313 2.84 -0.62 -37.84
N THR A 314 1.71 -0.82 -37.15
CA THR A 314 0.74 -1.88 -37.46
C THR A 314 0.05 -1.59 -38.79
N ASP A 315 -0.40 -0.35 -39.02
CA ASP A 315 -0.99 0.09 -40.29
C ASP A 315 -0.07 -0.17 -41.51
N ARG A 316 1.23 0.08 -41.36
CA ARG A 316 2.22 -0.09 -42.44
C ARG A 316 2.57 -1.55 -42.75
N GLN A 317 2.29 -2.48 -41.83
CA GLN A 317 2.58 -3.91 -42.04
C GLN A 317 1.44 -4.65 -42.73
N THR A 318 0.18 -4.20 -42.58
CA THR A 318 -0.99 -4.78 -43.26
C THR A 318 -0.85 -4.72 -44.79
N ASP A 319 -0.22 -3.66 -45.32
CA ASP A 319 0.03 -3.50 -46.77
C ASP A 319 1.20 -4.35 -47.31
N ARG A 320 2.09 -4.86 -46.43
CA ARG A 320 3.33 -5.58 -46.84
C ARG A 320 3.28 -7.10 -46.63
N GLN A 321 2.24 -7.63 -45.99
CA GLN A 321 2.17 -9.06 -45.66
C GLN A 321 1.87 -9.98 -46.85
N THR A 322 1.52 -9.44 -48.02
CA THR A 322 1.26 -10.22 -49.24
C THR A 322 2.52 -10.88 -49.83
N ASP A 323 3.73 -10.38 -49.54
CA ASP A 323 4.97 -10.86 -50.19
C ASP A 323 5.84 -11.81 -49.34
N ARG A 324 5.64 -11.87 -48.01
CA ARG A 324 6.54 -12.62 -47.10
C ARG A 324 6.11 -14.05 -46.77
N GLN A 325 4.89 -14.47 -47.16
CA GLN A 325 4.38 -15.81 -46.86
C GLN A 325 5.05 -16.93 -47.69
N THR A 326 5.64 -16.59 -48.84
CA THR A 326 6.20 -17.57 -49.79
C THR A 326 7.57 -18.13 -49.38
N ASP A 327 8.36 -17.39 -48.60
CA ASP A 327 9.77 -17.74 -48.33
C ASP A 327 9.97 -18.56 -47.02
N ARG A 328 9.02 -18.48 -46.08
CA ARG A 328 9.10 -19.20 -44.80
C ARG A 328 8.53 -20.63 -44.83
N GLN A 329 7.71 -20.99 -45.83
CA GLN A 329 7.19 -22.36 -45.95
C GLN A 329 8.29 -23.37 -46.35
N THR A 330 9.30 -22.95 -47.11
CA THR A 330 10.38 -23.83 -47.61
C THR A 330 11.30 -24.36 -46.51
N LYS A 331 11.52 -23.58 -45.43
CA LYS A 331 12.37 -24.01 -44.30
C LYS A 331 11.69 -24.96 -43.32
N ARG A 332 10.34 -24.97 -43.26
CA ARG A 332 9.57 -25.84 -42.37
C ARG A 332 9.44 -27.28 -42.89
N PHE A 333 9.52 -27.48 -44.21
CA PHE A 333 9.51 -28.82 -44.82
C PHE A 333 10.78 -29.63 -44.53
N ILE A 334 11.93 -28.98 -44.40
CA ILE A 334 13.21 -29.68 -44.20
C ILE A 334 13.36 -30.18 -42.75
N MET A 335 12.79 -29.50 -41.75
CA MET A 335 12.98 -29.89 -40.34
C MET A 335 12.02 -30.99 -39.85
N ARG A 336 10.84 -31.14 -40.47
CA ARG A 336 9.86 -32.18 -40.10
C ARG A 336 10.23 -33.58 -40.61
N TYR A 337 11.01 -33.69 -41.69
CA TYR A 337 11.44 -34.98 -42.23
C TYR A 337 12.56 -35.65 -41.41
N SER A 338 13.36 -34.89 -40.66
CA SER A 338 14.46 -35.44 -39.85
C SER A 338 14.02 -36.05 -38.52
N ILE A 339 12.87 -35.63 -37.96
CA ILE A 339 12.39 -36.11 -36.65
C ILE A 339 11.59 -37.42 -36.79
N CYS A 340 10.89 -37.64 -37.92
CA CYS A 340 10.14 -38.87 -38.15
C CYS A 340 11.03 -40.12 -38.34
N ILE A 341 12.29 -39.95 -38.79
CA ILE A 341 13.24 -41.06 -38.96
C ILE A 341 13.83 -41.52 -37.61
N ALA A 342 13.90 -40.63 -36.60
CA ALA A 342 14.43 -40.97 -35.28
C ALA A 342 13.42 -41.69 -34.38
N ILE A 343 12.10 -41.43 -34.54
CA ILE A 343 11.06 -42.00 -33.66
C ILE A 343 10.72 -43.45 -34.03
N ILE A 344 10.89 -43.85 -35.29
CA ILE A 344 10.63 -45.24 -35.74
C ILE A 344 11.72 -46.21 -35.25
N ALA A 345 12.93 -45.72 -34.92
CA ALA A 345 14.02 -46.56 -34.41
C ALA A 345 13.89 -46.91 -32.90
N CYS A 346 13.09 -46.17 -32.12
CA CYS A 346 12.99 -46.38 -30.67
C CYS A 346 11.80 -47.23 -30.21
N TYR A 347 10.84 -47.57 -31.08
CA TYR A 347 9.61 -48.28 -30.67
C TYR A 347 9.66 -49.82 -30.77
N VAL A 348 10.79 -50.45 -31.11
CA VAL A 348 10.87 -51.92 -31.28
C VAL A 348 11.47 -52.67 -30.07
N LEU A 349 11.93 -51.99 -29.02
CA LEU A 349 12.45 -52.68 -27.83
C LEU A 349 11.79 -52.16 -26.55
N VAL A 350 10.78 -52.93 -26.11
CA VAL A 350 10.39 -53.27 -24.72
C VAL A 350 8.87 -53.33 -24.63
N ALA A 351 8.37 -54.55 -24.85
CA ALA A 351 7.05 -54.99 -24.40
C ALA A 351 7.21 -55.79 -23.09
N HIS A 352 6.17 -55.68 -22.24
CA HIS A 352 5.81 -56.54 -21.09
C HIS A 352 6.27 -56.13 -19.67
N CYS A 353 5.34 -55.59 -18.85
CA CYS A 353 4.60 -56.38 -17.83
C CYS A 353 3.65 -55.56 -16.91
N ARG A 354 2.36 -55.97 -16.91
CA ARG A 354 1.39 -56.20 -15.81
C ARG A 354 1.05 -55.15 -14.71
N ARG A 355 -0.18 -54.62 -14.86
CA ARG A 355 -1.40 -54.59 -13.97
C ARG A 355 -1.49 -53.80 -12.63
N PRO A 356 -2.70 -53.29 -12.27
CA PRO A 356 -2.99 -52.21 -11.30
C PRO A 356 -3.48 -52.74 -9.93
N PRO A 357 -3.91 -51.89 -8.94
CA PRO A 357 -5.37 -51.71 -8.75
C PRO A 357 -5.91 -50.47 -7.96
N ARG A 358 -7.25 -50.33 -8.06
CA ARG A 358 -8.29 -49.83 -7.09
C ARG A 358 -8.78 -48.37 -7.09
N LEU A 359 -10.00 -48.25 -7.63
CA LEU A 359 -11.09 -47.32 -7.28
C LEU A 359 -11.46 -47.35 -5.78
N ARG A 360 -11.81 -46.18 -5.24
CA ARG A 360 -12.90 -46.01 -4.26
C ARG A 360 -13.68 -44.72 -4.54
N LYS A 361 -14.98 -44.86 -4.79
CA LYS A 361 -15.99 -43.79 -4.77
C LYS A 361 -16.38 -43.50 -3.32
N LEU A 362 -16.75 -42.25 -3.02
CA LEU A 362 -17.69 -41.90 -1.95
C LEU A 362 -18.55 -40.72 -2.39
N ILE A 363 -19.85 -40.85 -2.14
CA ILE A 363 -20.97 -40.01 -2.58
C ILE A 363 -21.37 -39.05 -1.45
N GLN A 364 -21.76 -37.83 -1.87
CA GLN A 364 -22.67 -36.80 -1.29
C GLN A 364 -22.91 -36.71 0.23
N ALA A 365 -22.89 -35.47 0.73
CA ALA A 365 -23.97 -34.94 1.58
C ALA A 365 -24.05 -33.39 1.50
N ASN A 366 -25.27 -32.92 1.20
CA ASN A 366 -25.71 -31.53 1.17
C ASN A 366 -25.69 -30.86 2.56
N ARG A 367 -25.18 -29.62 2.66
CA ARG A 367 -25.75 -28.53 3.47
C ARG A 367 -25.40 -27.15 2.87
N PRO A 368 -26.34 -26.19 2.77
CA PRO A 368 -26.02 -24.81 2.39
C PRO A 368 -25.41 -24.06 3.59
N PRO A 369 -24.38 -23.22 3.40
CA PRO A 369 -23.99 -22.26 4.43
C PRO A 369 -24.91 -21.03 4.40
N PRO A 370 -25.10 -20.36 5.54
CA PRO A 370 -26.13 -19.35 5.73
C PRO A 370 -25.85 -18.03 5.02
N LEU A 371 -26.94 -17.27 4.84
CA LEU A 371 -27.01 -15.92 4.28
C LEU A 371 -25.95 -14.98 4.87
N ARG A 372 -25.24 -14.32 3.96
CA ARG A 372 -24.32 -13.20 4.19
C ARG A 372 -25.07 -12.05 4.86
N THR A 373 -24.68 -11.69 6.08
CA THR A 373 -24.79 -10.32 6.55
C THR A 373 -23.53 -9.57 6.11
N TRP A 374 -23.66 -8.76 5.07
CA TRP A 374 -22.70 -7.72 4.77
C TRP A 374 -23.02 -6.51 5.65
N ASN A 375 -22.03 -6.07 6.41
CA ASN A 375 -21.70 -4.66 6.62
C ASN A 375 -20.49 -4.59 7.58
N LYS A 376 -19.33 -4.25 7.03
CA LYS A 376 -18.26 -3.57 7.79
C LYS A 376 -17.70 -2.41 6.96
N PRO A 377 -17.40 -1.26 7.58
CA PRO A 377 -16.84 -0.09 6.90
C PRO A 377 -15.37 -0.33 6.50
N ARG A 378 -14.86 0.56 5.65
CA ARG A 378 -13.48 0.68 5.13
C ARG A 378 -12.43 0.10 6.07
N ASP A 379 -11.48 -0.63 5.48
CA ASP A 379 -10.36 -1.27 6.16
C ASP A 379 -9.55 -0.27 7.01
N PRO A 380 -9.61 -0.35 8.35
CA PRO A 380 -8.81 0.48 9.26
C PRO A 380 -7.30 0.31 9.04
N SER A 381 -6.87 -0.79 8.41
CA SER A 381 -5.46 -1.09 8.17
C SER A 381 -4.78 -0.04 7.29
N ARG A 382 -5.49 0.64 6.38
CA ARG A 382 -4.89 1.66 5.49
C ARG A 382 -4.50 2.93 6.26
N TYR A 383 -5.26 3.28 7.30
CA TYR A 383 -4.96 4.40 8.19
C TYR A 383 -3.98 3.99 9.29
N GLU A 384 -4.11 2.79 9.86
CA GLU A 384 -3.12 2.27 10.80
C GLU A 384 -1.73 2.16 10.15
N ASN A 385 -1.64 1.66 8.91
CA ASN A 385 -0.40 1.66 8.14
C ASN A 385 0.12 3.08 7.85
N PHE A 386 -0.74 4.09 7.67
CA PHE A 386 -0.30 5.48 7.47
C PHE A 386 0.33 6.07 8.75
N ILE A 387 -0.28 5.84 9.91
CA ILE A 387 0.27 6.23 11.22
C ILE A 387 1.55 5.47 11.51
N GLU A 388 1.55 4.16 11.28
CA GLU A 388 2.71 3.32 11.53
C GLU A 388 3.85 3.77 10.64
N ASN A 389 3.58 4.10 9.38
CA ASN A 389 4.56 4.69 8.46
C ASN A 389 4.96 6.12 8.85
N ASP A 390 4.10 6.97 9.40
CA ASP A 390 4.52 8.30 9.88
C ASP A 390 5.33 8.19 11.20
N MET A 391 4.93 7.32 12.12
CA MET A 391 5.70 6.95 13.31
C MET A 391 7.04 6.30 12.94
N LEU A 392 7.12 5.44 11.93
CA LEU A 392 8.35 4.83 11.38
C LEU A 392 9.16 5.80 10.49
N ARG A 393 8.55 6.87 9.94
CA ARG A 393 9.25 8.01 9.32
C ARG A 393 9.84 8.95 10.38
N ASN A 394 9.21 9.01 11.56
CA ASN A 394 9.50 9.98 12.63
C ASN A 394 10.41 9.39 13.73
N MET A 395 10.28 8.11 14.07
CA MET A 395 11.41 7.28 14.41
C MET A 395 12.25 7.29 13.15
N ASN A 396 13.21 8.21 13.05
CA ASN A 396 14.27 7.99 12.09
C ASN A 396 14.75 6.55 12.35
N ALA A 397 14.52 5.63 11.42
CA ALA A 397 15.16 4.31 11.45
C ALA A 397 16.71 4.45 11.52
N SER A 398 17.24 5.67 11.44
CA SER A 398 18.63 6.05 11.68
C SER A 398 19.01 6.46 13.12
N VAL A 399 18.07 6.71 14.05
CA VAL A 399 18.39 7.13 15.44
C VAL A 399 18.24 5.97 16.43
N CYS A 400 17.22 5.10 16.25
CA CYS A 400 17.14 3.85 16.99
C CYS A 400 18.26 2.92 16.51
N ALA A 401 19.27 2.72 17.34
CA ALA A 401 20.39 1.83 17.03
C ALA A 401 19.95 0.37 17.06
N ARG A 402 19.03 0.03 17.99
CA ARG A 402 18.50 -1.33 18.15
C ARG A 402 17.07 -1.31 18.68
N LEU A 403 16.18 -2.06 18.03
CA LEU A 403 14.85 -2.40 18.55
C LEU A 403 14.93 -3.76 19.26
N SER A 404 14.30 -3.86 20.43
CA SER A 404 14.26 -5.08 21.23
C SER A 404 12.94 -5.27 21.96
N ASP A 405 12.56 -6.53 22.15
CA ASP A 405 11.46 -7.01 22.99
C ASP A 405 11.89 -7.31 24.44
N ARG A 406 13.13 -6.99 24.82
CA ARG A 406 13.77 -7.36 26.11
C ARG A 406 12.90 -7.13 27.35
N PHE A 407 12.15 -6.03 27.40
CA PHE A 407 11.29 -5.67 28.54
C PHE A 407 9.80 -5.76 28.24
N VAL A 408 9.43 -6.10 26.99
CA VAL A 408 8.06 -6.01 26.47
C VAL A 408 7.73 -7.22 25.62
N LEU A 409 6.95 -8.14 26.18
CA LEU A 409 6.48 -9.31 25.44
C LEU A 409 5.26 -8.94 24.58
N GLY A 410 5.34 -9.21 23.28
CA GLY A 410 4.25 -8.96 22.33
C GLY A 410 4.12 -7.51 21.86
N ALA A 411 5.21 -6.73 21.89
CA ALA A 411 5.22 -5.40 21.28
C ALA A 411 5.12 -5.49 19.75
N GLU A 412 4.19 -4.74 19.18
CA GLU A 412 4.11 -4.53 17.72
C GLU A 412 4.99 -3.34 17.34
N SER A 413 5.77 -3.45 16.27
CA SER A 413 6.45 -2.29 15.68
C SER A 413 5.46 -1.14 15.45
N PRO A 414 5.85 0.13 15.63
CA PRO A 414 7.16 0.63 16.07
C PRO A 414 7.29 0.75 17.62
N PHE A 415 6.36 0.17 18.37
CA PHE A 415 6.36 0.18 19.83
C PHE A 415 7.31 -0.88 20.40
N GLY A 416 7.77 -0.70 21.64
CA GLY A 416 8.75 -1.57 22.28
C GLY A 416 9.91 -0.79 22.90
N PHE A 417 11.03 -1.46 23.10
CA PHE A 417 12.25 -0.88 23.65
C PHE A 417 13.21 -0.52 22.51
N CYS A 418 13.66 0.74 22.51
CA CYS A 418 14.54 1.30 21.50
C CYS A 418 15.77 1.90 22.19
N GLU A 419 16.94 1.36 21.87
CA GLU A 419 18.23 1.88 22.31
C GLU A 419 18.70 2.91 21.26
N LEU A 420 18.86 4.18 21.66
CA LEU A 420 19.42 5.19 20.76
C LEU A 420 20.95 5.15 20.77
N LYS A 421 21.57 5.84 19.82
CA LYS A 421 23.03 6.03 19.84
C LYS A 421 23.45 6.80 21.09
N ASP A 422 24.57 6.38 21.66
CA ASP A 422 25.20 7.06 22.79
C ASP A 422 25.39 8.56 22.49
N GLY A 423 25.17 9.37 23.53
CA GLY A 423 25.39 10.81 23.48
C GLY A 423 26.79 11.19 23.96
N ASP A 424 27.04 12.50 24.02
CA ASP A 424 28.33 13.06 24.40
C ASP A 424 28.43 13.36 25.92
N GLY A 425 27.40 12.98 26.68
CA GLY A 425 27.27 13.31 28.10
C GLY A 425 27.58 12.14 29.04
N SER A 426 27.14 12.28 30.30
CA SER A 426 27.49 11.38 31.39
C SER A 426 26.32 10.67 32.05
N HIS A 427 25.08 11.02 31.70
CA HIS A 427 23.89 10.52 32.40
C HIS A 427 23.12 9.49 31.60
N ASP A 428 22.60 8.47 32.28
CA ASP A 428 21.72 7.49 31.63
C ASP A 428 20.27 7.98 31.70
N MET A 429 19.65 8.15 30.53
CA MET A 429 18.33 8.74 30.40
C MET A 429 17.33 7.77 29.77
N LEU A 430 16.11 7.73 30.32
CA LEU A 430 15.05 6.85 29.82
C LEU A 430 13.78 7.65 29.55
N VAL A 431 13.25 7.55 28.34
CA VAL A 431 11.91 8.01 27.99
C VAL A 431 10.94 6.83 28.12
N VAL A 432 9.84 7.01 28.84
CA VAL A 432 8.78 6.02 28.98
C VAL A 432 7.42 6.62 28.63
N GLY A 433 6.55 5.86 27.97
CA GLY A 433 5.19 6.33 27.68
C GLY A 433 4.45 5.51 26.63
N ASP A 434 3.45 6.15 26.02
CA ASP A 434 2.66 5.58 24.93
C ASP A 434 3.16 6.07 23.56
N GLY A 435 2.25 6.34 22.61
CA GLY A 435 2.56 6.98 21.33
C GLY A 435 3.32 8.31 21.47
N LEU A 436 3.17 9.03 22.58
CA LEU A 436 3.92 10.27 22.80
C LEU A 436 5.41 10.02 23.10
N ALA A 437 5.77 8.91 23.75
CA ALA A 437 7.17 8.58 24.04
C ALA A 437 7.96 8.34 22.76
N ILE A 438 7.40 7.58 21.83
CA ILE A 438 8.02 7.33 20.53
C ILE A 438 8.02 8.58 19.64
N ASN A 439 6.99 9.41 19.73
CA ASN A 439 6.82 10.60 18.89
C ASN A 439 7.65 11.81 19.35
N LEU A 440 7.76 12.04 20.67
CA LEU A 440 8.53 13.13 21.27
C LEU A 440 9.90 12.70 21.78
N GLY A 441 10.14 11.41 22.03
CA GLY A 441 11.42 10.90 22.53
C GLY A 441 12.63 11.34 21.68
N PRO A 442 12.58 11.28 20.33
CA PRO A 442 13.64 11.83 19.49
C PRO A 442 13.85 13.35 19.64
N VAL A 443 12.78 14.11 19.91
CA VAL A 443 12.86 15.56 20.18
C VAL A 443 13.57 15.83 21.51
N VAL A 444 13.30 15.00 22.52
CA VAL A 444 14.00 15.06 23.81
C VAL A 444 15.46 14.65 23.64
N TYR A 445 15.74 13.54 22.96
CA TYR A 445 17.10 13.10 22.64
C TYR A 445 17.91 14.19 21.96
N ASP A 446 17.38 14.82 20.91
CA ASP A 446 18.08 15.90 20.21
C ASP A 446 18.41 17.09 21.11
N ALA A 447 17.59 17.37 22.12
CA ALA A 447 17.83 18.43 23.09
C ALA A 447 18.84 18.00 24.19
N PHE A 448 18.78 16.75 24.63
CA PHE A 448 19.51 16.24 25.80
C PHE A 448 20.75 15.40 25.49
N LYS A 449 21.03 15.07 24.23
CA LYS A 449 22.17 14.20 23.82
C LYS A 449 23.55 14.69 24.28
N LYS A 450 23.72 15.97 24.61
CA LYS A 450 24.96 16.51 25.19
C LYS A 450 25.14 16.18 26.68
N HIS A 451 24.05 15.80 27.35
CA HIS A 451 24.02 15.42 28.76
C HIS A 451 23.88 13.90 28.95
N ALA A 452 23.37 13.20 27.93
CA ALA A 452 23.16 11.77 27.98
C ALA A 452 24.40 10.98 27.56
N ARG A 453 24.75 9.94 28.31
CA ARG A 453 25.65 8.86 27.89
C ARG A 453 24.84 7.81 27.14
N HIS A 454 23.88 7.20 27.83
CA HIS A 454 22.88 6.31 27.23
C HIS A 454 21.52 6.98 27.19
N PHE A 455 20.76 6.73 26.13
CA PHE A 455 19.43 7.31 25.96
C PHE A 455 18.47 6.28 25.35
N ASP A 456 17.53 5.81 26.15
CA ASP A 456 16.61 4.74 25.77
C ASP A 456 15.17 5.24 25.69
N ILE A 457 14.37 4.62 24.82
CA ILE A 457 12.93 4.88 24.71
C ILE A 457 12.18 3.56 24.90
N LEU A 458 11.30 3.52 25.89
CA LEU A 458 10.26 2.53 26.03
C LEU A 458 8.91 3.15 25.64
N SER A 459 8.28 2.63 24.59
CA SER A 459 6.95 3.05 24.17
C SER A 459 5.98 1.87 24.11
N LEU A 460 4.78 2.05 24.65
CA LEU A 460 3.74 1.03 24.72
C LEU A 460 2.46 1.51 24.04
N LYS A 461 2.00 0.80 23.01
CA LYS A 461 0.81 1.16 22.25
C LYS A 461 -0.43 1.22 23.17
N GLY A 462 -0.97 2.42 23.34
CA GLY A 462 -2.20 2.65 24.10
C GLY A 462 -2.08 2.36 25.60
N CYS A 463 -0.87 2.41 26.17
CA CYS A 463 -0.63 2.17 27.59
C CYS A 463 0.01 3.38 28.30
N ASP A 464 -0.70 3.97 29.26
CA ASP A 464 -0.09 4.87 30.27
C ASP A 464 0.91 4.13 31.18
N MET A 465 2.05 4.75 31.47
CA MET A 465 3.13 4.21 32.31
C MET A 465 2.89 4.42 33.81
N LEU A 466 2.09 5.44 34.17
CA LEU A 466 1.79 5.74 35.58
C LEU A 466 0.58 4.93 36.12
N THR A 467 -0.17 4.20 35.29
CA THR A 467 -1.38 3.46 35.74
C THR A 467 -1.39 2.00 35.23
N LYS A 468 -1.63 1.02 36.10
CA LYS A 468 -1.66 -0.43 35.81
C LYS A 468 -3.00 -0.89 35.25
N HIS A 469 -4.13 -0.35 35.71
CA HIS A 469 -5.47 -0.85 35.34
C HIS A 469 -6.07 -0.16 34.12
N GLN A 470 -5.74 -0.66 32.93
CA GLN A 470 -6.32 -0.19 31.67
C GLN A 470 -7.27 -1.24 31.11
N LYS A 471 -8.41 -1.46 31.79
CA LYS A 471 -9.41 -2.50 31.43
C LYS A 471 -9.67 -2.51 29.91
N GLY A 472 -9.10 -3.50 29.22
CA GLY A 472 -9.33 -3.79 27.80
C GLY A 472 -8.49 -3.02 26.76
N LYS A 473 -7.73 -1.98 27.14
CA LYS A 473 -6.95 -1.16 26.17
C LYS A 473 -5.47 -1.51 26.10
N CYS A 474 -4.83 -1.72 27.25
CA CYS A 474 -3.44 -2.18 27.31
C CYS A 474 -3.41 -3.70 27.46
N LYS A 475 -2.96 -4.40 26.41
CA LYS A 475 -2.84 -5.89 26.40
C LYS A 475 -1.41 -6.38 26.61
N ILE A 476 -0.48 -5.45 26.89
CA ILE A 476 0.95 -5.73 26.92
C ILE A 476 1.42 -5.87 28.37
N ALA A 477 2.11 -6.97 28.67
CA ALA A 477 2.74 -7.19 29.96
C ALA A 477 4.16 -6.59 29.94
N VAL A 478 4.45 -5.67 30.87
CA VAL A 478 5.77 -5.04 31.00
C VAL A 478 6.38 -5.34 32.35
N ASN A 479 7.60 -5.87 32.33
CA ASN A 479 8.36 -6.11 33.55
C ASN A 479 9.08 -4.83 34.01
N TYR A 480 8.27 -3.89 34.48
CA TYR A 480 8.66 -2.52 34.76
C TYR A 480 9.79 -2.38 35.79
N MET A 481 9.72 -3.16 36.88
CA MET A 481 10.72 -3.10 37.95
C MET A 481 12.06 -3.69 37.50
N THR A 482 12.02 -4.78 36.73
CA THR A 482 13.23 -5.36 36.13
C THR A 482 13.91 -4.37 35.21
N MET A 483 13.16 -3.71 34.33
CA MET A 483 13.70 -2.65 33.46
C MET A 483 14.41 -1.56 34.26
N LEU A 484 13.76 -0.96 35.26
CA LEU A 484 14.39 0.09 36.07
C LEU A 484 15.63 -0.42 36.83
N SER A 485 15.60 -1.67 37.31
CA SER A 485 16.73 -2.26 38.02
C SER A 485 17.93 -2.59 37.13
N GLU A 486 17.68 -2.93 35.87
CA GLU A 486 18.72 -3.25 34.88
C GLU A 486 19.30 -1.98 34.27
N LEU A 487 18.45 -1.05 33.81
CA LEU A 487 18.86 0.17 33.14
C LEU A 487 19.39 1.24 34.10
N LYS A 488 18.89 1.25 35.36
CA LYS A 488 19.24 2.22 36.41
C LYS A 488 19.31 3.68 35.90
N PRO A 489 18.25 4.18 35.24
CA PRO A 489 18.29 5.51 34.63
C PRO A 489 18.42 6.60 35.70
N GLU A 490 19.30 7.57 35.48
CA GLU A 490 19.45 8.75 36.33
C GLU A 490 18.36 9.79 36.06
N VAL A 491 17.88 9.86 34.81
CA VAL A 491 16.79 10.75 34.40
C VAL A 491 15.70 9.95 33.71
N ILE A 492 14.45 10.17 34.12
CA ILE A 492 13.29 9.55 33.46
C ILE A 492 12.39 10.65 32.89
N PHE A 493 11.97 10.50 31.63
CA PHE A 493 10.93 11.32 31.00
C PHE A 493 9.67 10.48 30.83
N VAL A 494 8.59 10.85 31.50
CA VAL A 494 7.27 10.24 31.37
C VAL A 494 6.47 11.03 30.33
N LEU A 495 6.46 10.54 29.08
CA LEU A 495 5.81 11.17 27.93
C LEU A 495 4.60 10.33 27.50
N GLN A 496 3.42 10.58 28.07
CA GLN A 496 2.22 9.77 27.85
C GLN A 496 0.98 10.64 27.60
N SER A 497 -0.03 10.08 26.92
CA SER A 497 -1.30 10.78 26.62
C SER A 497 -2.26 10.85 27.80
N HIS A 498 -1.94 10.18 28.93
CA HIS A 498 -2.70 10.17 30.18
C HIS A 498 -4.11 9.60 30.04
N ILE A 499 -4.28 8.56 29.22
CA ILE A 499 -5.55 7.94 28.82
C ILE A 499 -6.47 7.66 30.01
N VAL A 500 -5.96 7.06 31.09
CA VAL A 500 -6.74 6.71 32.30
C VAL A 500 -7.00 7.95 33.16
N SER A 501 -6.02 8.84 33.23
CA SER A 501 -6.08 10.06 34.03
C SER A 501 -7.06 11.09 33.52
N LYS A 502 -7.61 10.92 32.30
CA LYS A 502 -8.73 11.73 31.77
C LYS A 502 -10.08 11.41 32.42
N ARG A 503 -10.17 10.35 33.22
CA ARG A 503 -11.39 10.04 33.98
C ARG A 503 -11.74 11.24 34.86
N VAL A 504 -12.96 11.75 34.71
CA VAL A 504 -13.48 12.86 35.53
C VAL A 504 -13.27 12.51 36.99
N MET A 505 -12.60 13.40 37.72
CA MET A 505 -12.47 13.28 39.16
C MET A 505 -13.89 13.40 39.76
N PRO A 506 -14.39 12.39 40.50
CA PRO A 506 -15.73 12.47 41.07
C PRO A 506 -15.85 13.71 41.96
N ASP A 507 -16.98 14.42 41.95
CA ASP A 507 -17.24 15.56 42.84
C ASP A 507 -17.12 15.18 44.33
N ALA A 508 -17.18 13.88 44.65
CA ALA A 508 -16.94 13.30 45.97
C ALA A 508 -15.46 13.30 46.40
N ALA A 509 -14.48 13.43 45.48
CA ALA A 509 -13.06 13.55 45.82
C ALA A 509 -12.71 14.99 46.20
N LYS A 510 -13.28 15.49 47.31
CA LYS A 510 -12.75 16.70 47.98
C LYS A 510 -11.29 16.49 48.41
N ASN A 511 -10.87 15.23 48.58
CA ASN A 511 -9.50 14.82 48.86
C ASN A 511 -8.93 14.03 47.68
N ILE A 512 -7.80 14.49 47.12
CA ILE A 512 -7.13 13.79 46.00
C ILE A 512 -6.58 12.41 46.40
N ASP A 513 -6.34 12.18 47.68
CA ASP A 513 -5.84 10.88 48.17
C ASP A 513 -6.86 9.75 48.04
N GLU A 514 -8.14 10.07 47.86
CA GLU A 514 -9.19 9.07 47.64
C GLU A 514 -9.28 8.64 46.17
N ASP A 515 -8.74 9.45 45.26
CA ASP A 515 -8.74 9.19 43.81
C ASP A 515 -7.88 7.96 43.49
N ASP A 516 -8.52 6.93 42.95
CA ASP A 516 -7.90 5.65 42.63
C ASP A 516 -6.80 5.79 41.57
N VAL A 517 -7.05 6.62 40.55
CA VAL A 517 -6.07 6.92 39.50
C VAL A 517 -4.84 7.62 40.06
N PHE A 518 -5.03 8.65 40.89
CA PHE A 518 -3.93 9.39 41.52
C PHE A 518 -3.07 8.50 42.41
N ARG A 519 -3.68 7.67 43.26
CA ARG A 519 -2.94 6.72 44.12
C ARG A 519 -2.08 5.76 43.31
N GLU A 520 -2.60 5.28 42.19
CA GLU A 520 -1.86 4.40 41.29
C GLU A 520 -0.68 5.12 40.61
N GLN A 521 -0.91 6.35 40.14
CA GLN A 521 0.13 7.21 39.58
C GLN A 521 1.24 7.49 40.58
N LEU A 522 0.87 7.84 41.82
CA LEU A 522 1.82 8.10 42.89
C LEU A 522 2.64 6.86 43.21
N ALA A 523 2.01 5.68 43.34
CA ALA A 523 2.71 4.43 43.61
C ALA A 523 3.70 4.05 42.50
N ARG A 524 3.37 4.31 41.23
CA ARG A 524 4.29 4.10 40.10
C ARG A 524 5.44 5.11 40.10
N LEU A 525 5.14 6.38 40.37
CA LEU A 525 6.12 7.44 40.44
C LEU A 525 7.13 7.22 41.57
N THR A 526 6.69 6.80 42.76
CA THR A 526 7.57 6.47 43.89
C THR A 526 8.54 5.34 43.55
N ASN A 527 8.16 4.41 42.65
CA ASN A 527 9.10 3.39 42.17
C ASN A 527 10.14 3.96 41.20
N MET A 528 9.79 4.96 40.37
CA MET A 528 10.76 5.68 39.53
C MET A 528 11.76 6.46 40.39
N GLU A 529 11.29 7.16 41.43
CA GLU A 529 12.12 7.99 42.32
C GLU A 529 13.19 7.19 43.07
N LYS A 530 13.04 5.88 43.23
CA LYS A 530 14.05 5.00 43.83
C LYS A 530 15.31 4.87 42.96
N PHE A 531 15.18 4.98 41.64
CA PHE A 531 16.28 4.82 40.68
C PHE A 531 16.74 6.17 40.14
N ALA A 532 15.79 7.02 39.74
CA ALA A 532 16.11 8.29 39.12
C ALA A 532 16.50 9.37 40.15
N LYS A 533 17.41 10.25 39.72
CA LYS A 533 17.73 11.51 40.39
C LYS A 533 16.73 12.60 39.98
N LYS A 534 16.18 12.53 38.77
CA LYS A 534 15.20 13.48 38.23
C LYS A 534 14.14 12.77 37.40
N VAL A 535 12.87 13.13 37.58
CA VAL A 535 11.75 12.62 36.79
C VAL A 535 10.98 13.78 36.15
N TYR A 536 10.93 13.81 34.83
CA TYR A 536 10.11 14.76 34.09
C TYR A 536 8.76 14.14 33.76
N ILE A 537 7.67 14.84 34.04
CA ILE A 537 6.31 14.39 33.74
C ILE A 537 5.70 15.35 32.72
N LEU A 538 5.36 14.83 31.54
CA LEU A 538 4.66 15.63 30.53
C LEU A 538 3.26 15.99 31.05
N GLN A 539 2.92 17.28 31.03
CA GLN A 539 1.60 17.75 31.42
C GLN A 539 0.54 17.39 30.36
N ALA A 540 -0.71 17.22 30.77
CA ALA A 540 -1.80 16.89 29.86
C ALA A 540 -2.15 18.04 28.91
N LEU A 541 -2.44 17.67 27.66
CA LEU A 541 -2.96 18.53 26.61
C LEU A 541 -4.47 18.33 26.43
N PRO A 542 -5.20 19.37 25.99
CA PRO A 542 -6.61 19.24 25.68
C PRO A 542 -6.88 18.10 24.69
N THR A 543 -7.93 17.31 24.96
CA THR A 543 -8.33 16.21 24.08
C THR A 543 -9.02 16.76 22.85
N LEU A 544 -8.62 16.26 21.68
CA LEU A 544 -9.27 16.62 20.42
C LEU A 544 -10.49 15.71 20.13
N ASN A 545 -11.50 16.27 19.49
CA ASN A 545 -12.71 15.55 19.10
C ASN A 545 -12.44 14.76 17.81
N ARG A 546 -12.20 13.46 17.95
CA ARG A 546 -11.94 12.54 16.82
C ARG A 546 -13.04 12.55 15.76
N ASN A 547 -14.30 12.70 16.15
CA ASN A 547 -15.42 12.71 15.21
C ASN A 547 -15.41 13.99 14.34
N ASN A 548 -14.68 15.01 14.76
CA ASN A 548 -14.55 16.26 14.04
C ASN A 548 -13.27 16.32 13.19
N TYR A 549 -12.42 15.28 13.22
CA TYR A 549 -11.26 15.23 12.33
C TYR A 549 -11.65 15.09 10.87
N ASP A 550 -12.79 14.45 10.57
CA ASP A 550 -13.30 14.38 9.20
C ASP A 550 -13.62 15.77 8.64
N LEU A 551 -13.96 16.73 9.51
CA LEU A 551 -14.22 18.11 9.11
C LEU A 551 -12.98 18.82 8.55
N ILE A 552 -11.78 18.36 8.89
CA ILE A 552 -10.52 18.88 8.33
C ILE A 552 -10.45 18.62 6.83
N TYR A 553 -11.03 17.51 6.36
CA TYR A 553 -11.00 17.10 4.96
C TYR A 553 -12.19 17.65 4.17
N THR A 554 -13.27 18.07 4.83
CA THR A 554 -14.47 18.63 4.16
C THR A 554 -14.48 20.16 4.08
N HIS A 555 -13.70 20.86 4.92
CA HIS A 555 -13.61 22.31 4.87
C HIS A 555 -12.44 22.75 3.99
N GLN A 556 -12.61 23.88 3.29
CA GLN A 556 -11.54 24.45 2.46
C GLN A 556 -10.33 24.89 3.31
N SER A 557 -10.55 25.19 4.60
CA SER A 557 -9.51 25.55 5.56
C SER A 557 -9.81 25.02 6.96
N ILE A 558 -8.78 24.51 7.66
CA ILE A 558 -8.88 24.08 9.07
C ILE A 558 -9.25 25.26 9.98
N ARG A 559 -8.86 26.48 9.59
CA ARG A 559 -9.16 27.70 10.35
C ARG A 559 -10.66 27.94 10.53
N GLU A 560 -11.50 27.46 9.61
CA GLU A 560 -12.96 27.57 9.71
C GLU A 560 -13.51 26.72 10.87
N LEU A 561 -12.78 25.70 11.29
CA LEU A 561 -13.18 24.83 12.39
C LEU A 561 -13.07 25.52 13.75
N LYS A 562 -12.31 26.62 13.88
CA LYS A 562 -12.10 27.33 15.16
C LYS A 562 -11.77 26.33 16.28
N GLU A 563 -12.57 26.30 17.35
CA GLU A 563 -12.41 25.42 18.51
C GLU A 563 -13.11 24.05 18.36
N ARG A 564 -13.79 23.78 17.23
CA ARG A 564 -14.58 22.54 17.03
C ARG A 564 -13.74 21.28 17.14
N LEU A 565 -12.43 21.35 16.93
CA LEU A 565 -11.53 20.22 17.10
C LEU A 565 -11.23 19.91 18.57
N VAL A 566 -11.55 20.79 19.52
CA VAL A 566 -11.26 20.59 20.94
C VAL A 566 -12.48 20.04 21.66
N LYS A 567 -12.29 18.95 22.41
CA LYS A 567 -13.35 18.28 23.17
C LYS A 567 -13.36 18.68 24.65
N ASN A 568 -12.19 18.72 25.29
CA ASN A 568 -12.05 18.96 26.73
C ASN A 568 -10.65 19.48 27.08
N ASP A 569 -10.56 20.39 28.06
CA ASP A 569 -9.32 21.03 28.53
C ASP A 569 -8.52 20.22 29.56
N GLU A 570 -8.99 19.01 29.92
CA GLU A 570 -8.28 18.05 30.78
C GLU A 570 -7.97 18.53 32.20
N ILE A 571 -8.86 19.35 32.78
CA ILE A 571 -8.69 19.97 34.11
C ILE A 571 -8.36 18.93 35.21
N SER A 572 -9.10 17.81 35.27
CA SER A 572 -8.87 16.75 36.26
C SER A 572 -7.48 16.14 36.14
N THR A 573 -7.05 15.84 34.91
CA THR A 573 -5.73 15.25 34.62
C THR A 573 -4.61 16.19 35.03
N ARG A 574 -4.73 17.48 34.65
CA ARG A 574 -3.74 18.49 35.00
C ARG A 574 -3.63 18.66 36.50
N LYS A 575 -4.76 18.68 37.23
CA LYS A 575 -4.79 18.71 38.70
C LYS A 575 -4.05 17.51 39.32
N ARG A 576 -4.28 16.28 38.82
CA ARG A 576 -3.54 15.09 39.29
C ARG A 576 -2.03 15.23 39.11
N ILE A 577 -1.57 15.70 37.94
CA ILE A 577 -0.14 15.86 37.64
C ILE A 577 0.50 16.95 38.51
N GLU A 578 -0.20 18.07 38.75
CA GLU A 578 0.28 19.11 39.67
C GLU A 578 0.43 18.58 41.11
N GLU A 579 -0.51 17.77 41.57
CA GLU A 579 -0.43 17.14 42.90
C GLU A 579 0.66 16.06 42.97
N LEU A 580 0.93 15.32 41.89
CA LEU A 580 2.06 14.39 41.83
C LEU A 580 3.39 15.14 42.01
N LYS A 581 3.55 16.29 41.35
CA LYS A 581 4.74 17.14 41.49
C LYS A 581 4.91 17.65 42.92
N LYS A 582 3.83 17.95 43.64
CA LYS A 582 3.92 18.36 45.06
C LYS A 582 4.42 17.24 45.97
N ARG A 583 4.17 15.97 45.60
CA ARG A 583 4.54 14.79 46.40
C ARG A 583 5.84 14.11 45.95
N CYS A 584 6.45 14.56 44.87
CA CYS A 584 7.68 14.02 44.32
C CYS A 584 8.76 15.12 44.27
N SER A 585 9.71 15.05 45.21
CA SER A 585 10.79 16.05 45.33
C SER A 585 11.74 16.05 44.13
N LYS A 586 11.83 14.92 43.42
CA LYS A 586 12.66 14.75 42.22
C LYS A 586 11.93 15.08 40.92
N CYS A 587 10.65 15.48 40.99
CA CYS A 587 9.81 15.64 39.82
C CYS A 587 9.74 17.07 39.29
N GLU A 588 9.66 17.18 37.97
CA GLU A 588 9.40 18.43 37.27
C GLU A 588 8.37 18.24 36.16
N ILE A 589 7.44 19.19 36.04
CA ILE A 589 6.39 19.14 35.02
C ILE A 589 6.90 19.82 33.75
N ILE A 590 6.76 19.13 32.62
CA ILE A 590 6.95 19.71 31.30
C ILE A 590 5.59 20.13 30.75
N ASP A 591 5.30 21.43 30.74
CA ASP A 591 4.07 21.95 30.12
C ASP A 591 4.36 22.52 28.73
N ILE A 592 3.86 21.82 27.71
CA ILE A 592 4.02 22.20 26.30
C ILE A 592 2.79 22.92 25.71
N LYS A 593 1.67 23.00 26.45
CA LYS A 593 0.45 23.70 25.99
C LYS A 593 0.75 25.15 25.55
N PRO A 594 1.55 25.95 26.28
CA PRO A 594 1.84 27.34 25.88
C PRO A 594 2.58 27.49 24.55
N ALA A 595 3.21 26.42 24.03
CA ALA A 595 3.86 26.44 22.72
C ALA A 595 2.91 26.11 21.55
N LEU A 596 1.66 25.74 21.85
CA LEU A 596 0.67 25.18 20.93
C LEU A 596 -0.63 25.99 20.89
N VAL A 597 -0.56 27.24 21.32
CA VAL A 597 -1.69 28.18 21.31
C VAL A 597 -1.55 29.19 20.18
N ASP A 598 -2.68 29.76 19.77
CA ASP A 598 -2.72 30.87 18.84
C ASP A 598 -2.32 32.21 19.50
N SER A 599 -2.41 33.32 18.76
CA SER A 599 -2.14 34.67 19.25
C SER A 599 -3.08 35.13 20.36
N GLU A 600 -4.24 34.49 20.53
CA GLU A 600 -5.23 34.75 21.57
C GLU A 600 -5.08 33.76 22.75
N ASN A 601 -3.99 32.99 22.79
CA ASN A 601 -3.71 31.98 23.82
C ASN A 601 -4.74 30.83 23.86
N ARG A 602 -5.43 30.57 22.74
CA ARG A 602 -6.35 29.45 22.59
C ARG A 602 -5.64 28.23 22.04
N TYR A 603 -5.93 27.06 22.59
CA TYR A 603 -5.45 25.80 22.05
C TYR A 603 -6.46 25.27 21.04
N LEU A 604 -6.10 25.25 19.74
CA LEU A 604 -7.01 24.82 18.66
C LEU A 604 -6.69 23.41 18.12
N GLY A 605 -5.54 22.83 18.50
CA GLY A 605 -5.00 21.61 17.90
C GLY A 605 -4.29 21.82 16.55
N TYR A 606 -4.34 23.03 16.00
CA TYR A 606 -3.66 23.46 14.78
C TYR A 606 -3.18 24.91 14.88
N ASP A 607 -2.32 25.30 13.94
CA ASP A 607 -1.86 26.66 13.76
C ASP A 607 -2.77 27.42 12.79
N PRO A 608 -3.54 28.43 13.22
CA PRO A 608 -4.43 29.17 12.34
C PRO A 608 -3.70 30.04 11.31
N LEU A 609 -2.40 30.32 11.50
CA LEU A 609 -1.59 31.08 10.55
C LEU A 609 -1.07 30.21 9.41
N THR A 610 -0.62 28.99 9.74
CA THR A 610 -0.06 28.07 8.73
C THR A 610 -1.07 27.05 8.22
N ASN A 611 -2.25 26.97 8.85
CA ASN A 611 -3.30 25.99 8.56
C ASN A 611 -2.79 24.54 8.72
N LEU A 612 -1.86 24.31 9.65
CA LEU A 612 -1.25 23.01 9.90
C LEU A 612 -1.62 22.48 11.29
N LEU A 613 -2.03 21.21 11.36
CA LEU A 613 -2.27 20.50 12.62
C LEU A 613 -0.99 20.44 13.45
N PHE A 614 -1.11 20.67 14.75
CA PHE A 614 -0.05 20.33 15.70
C PHE A 614 -0.08 18.86 16.08
N ILE A 615 -1.28 18.28 16.13
CA ILE A 615 -1.54 16.93 16.62
C ILE A 615 -2.51 16.21 15.66
N ASP A 616 -2.30 14.91 15.45
CA ASP A 616 -3.17 14.05 14.64
C ASP A 616 -4.38 13.49 15.41
N GLN A 617 -5.28 12.78 14.72
CA GLN A 617 -6.49 12.19 15.32
C GLN A 617 -6.21 11.14 16.42
N TRP A 618 -4.96 10.68 16.54
CA TRP A 618 -4.51 9.72 17.54
C TRP A 618 -3.75 10.37 18.70
N ASN A 619 -3.70 11.71 18.75
CA ASN A 619 -2.97 12.52 19.71
C ASN A 619 -1.44 12.50 19.58
N ASN A 620 -0.88 12.12 18.43
CA ASN A 620 0.57 12.25 18.18
C ASN A 620 0.90 13.60 17.57
N PHE A 621 2.08 14.15 17.88
CA PHE A 621 2.51 15.39 17.26
C PHE A 621 2.89 15.17 15.80
N THR A 622 2.34 16.04 14.94
CA THR A 622 2.82 16.22 13.58
C THR A 622 4.21 16.86 13.60
N ARG A 623 4.88 16.93 12.45
CA ARG A 623 6.12 17.69 12.34
C ARG A 623 5.98 19.15 12.79
N SER A 624 4.90 19.82 12.40
CA SER A 624 4.63 21.21 12.78
C SER A 624 4.52 21.35 14.30
N GLY A 625 3.77 20.46 14.94
CA GLY A 625 3.65 20.43 16.40
C GLY A 625 4.99 20.16 17.09
N ARG A 626 5.79 19.19 16.61
CA ARG A 626 7.13 18.90 17.15
C ARG A 626 8.06 20.08 17.02
N ASP A 627 8.04 20.78 15.89
CA ASP A 627 8.87 21.96 15.65
C ASP A 627 8.53 23.10 16.64
N ARG A 628 7.24 23.27 16.98
CA ARG A 628 6.79 24.21 18.02
C ARG A 628 7.32 23.83 19.41
N VAL A 629 7.16 22.57 19.82
CA VAL A 629 7.54 22.14 21.19
C VAL A 629 9.04 21.90 21.35
N ARG A 630 9.81 21.75 20.27
CA ARG A 630 11.28 21.61 20.33
C ARG A 630 11.94 22.74 21.11
N LYS A 631 11.41 23.97 21.03
CA LYS A 631 11.91 25.11 21.81
C LYS A 631 11.75 24.92 23.31
N VAL A 632 10.69 24.23 23.76
CA VAL A 632 10.46 23.93 25.18
C VAL A 632 11.52 22.97 25.68
N PHE A 633 11.73 21.85 24.99
CA PHE A 633 12.75 20.86 25.37
C PHE A 633 14.18 21.41 25.30
N LYS A 634 14.50 22.27 24.32
CA LYS A 634 15.79 22.97 24.29
C LYS A 634 16.00 23.90 25.48
N LYS A 635 14.97 24.67 25.87
CA LYS A 635 15.04 25.52 27.06
C LYS A 635 15.22 24.69 28.34
N LEU A 636 14.54 23.53 28.41
CA LEU A 636 14.68 22.61 29.52
C LEU A 636 16.10 22.04 29.60
N ALA A 637 16.64 21.55 28.49
CA ALA A 637 18.01 21.03 28.42
C ALA A 637 19.07 22.09 28.77
N ASN A 638 18.90 23.34 28.33
CA ASN A 638 19.83 24.42 28.67
C ASN A 638 19.88 24.76 30.16
N LYS A 639 18.84 24.43 30.92
CA LYS A 639 18.77 24.61 32.37
C LYS A 639 18.99 23.31 33.14
N PHE A 640 19.32 22.25 32.42
CA PHE A 640 19.46 20.94 33.01
C PHE A 640 20.71 20.90 33.88
N ASP A 641 20.48 20.58 35.14
CA ASP A 641 21.52 20.33 36.13
C ASP A 641 21.09 19.15 36.99
N LEU A 642 22.05 18.27 37.28
CA LEU A 642 21.92 17.09 38.13
C LEU A 642 22.88 17.13 39.32
N SER A 643 23.58 18.26 39.53
CA SER A 643 24.52 18.49 40.63
C SER A 643 23.91 18.22 42.00
#